data_AF-A0A395IE65-F1
#
_entry.id   AF-A0A395IE65-F1
#
_cell.length_a   1.000
_cell.length_b   1.000
_cell.length_c   1.000
_cell.angle_alpha   90.00
_cell.angle_beta   90.00
_cell.angle_gamma   90.00
#
_symmetry.space_group_name_H-M   'P 1'
#
loop_
_entity.id
_entity.type
_entity.pdbx_description
1 polymer ?
#
loop_
_entity_poly.entity_id
_entity_poly.type
_entity_poly.pdbx_seq_one_letter_code
_entity_poly.pdbx_strand_id
1 'polypeptide(L)'
;MMAIMEWALATDIERQLSELWSRVLGVRARDIGNKDEFVRLGGDSAQAMKLVALARKDGLSLTVADILQNQKLSEMAKVASPIATTLQTTIPPYSLLKASHEVRRLANKEFGLTNTLVQDAYPCTALQQGLFALSLRHHGAYIAQTTIELPSALSSSLYMKAWEQAYQSITMLRTRLIETDEGLVQVVIDEDITWDYAEDYDQYLRDDKALQMTLRSRLNRFALIHGRNGASDRLVWSAHHSTYDGWSATLVLQEVNRILMGQKLSPRVDFNSFISYLARKGVGASKSYWMNELREIEAPIFPIRADASREQGEIQRKDRRIELMHRETFTSTTIVRAALSILISKYSNTEDVVFGTVLSGRDAAVDGIDTIIGPTFSTVPIRIQINGNSSVEKFFDQIQKNSLNMMPYESFGLQNISKLSRDAEVACSFQTLLIIQPPDEPLELGGVTVTYDDFSDAGTYPLTIDCKFESGTAVLQAFFDSSVLESVRTADKNLIWDWNSHYPSAVDRRVCDVVGDKCLAYPDKEAVCAWNGNFTYKDLDSLSSFLAEELTRLGVGPEILVPIAFERSKWVVVAVLAVNKAGGAFVLLNPTHPMDRLQSIVSQANSPVILSSQECLDVSLKLLSSVLVIEDFFSNTKKSSLLAPEPQKTTNKVSTASLNKPSDLLYVVFTSGTSGTPKGIMVENRAFCTYIDALARMTNAKSTWRGLVSSAYSFDSSLEEMLMPLMLGGTICVPSQHELSNDLTGAMNRMEVHWGVFTPSLARLIDPRELNTLTDLYIGGEQMTDALVQSYGSCIKLTNTYGPSECCPTGCVSSTPELYGGHIGRGVACRTWIVDPNNHEKLMPVGCIGELILDGPNVGRGYLNDEEKSRAAFIDAPSWLREKEKTQIVNDTPLYPRQMYKTGDLARYCSNGTMEYIGRKDQQIKFYGQRIELGEIEHHIQSVLSESSEAAETAVEVATRTGESDQQMLVAFMVFPESDQTIHDFNRGKFHADPRILSLRQELPRRIPPYMLPSLYLRLPKIPLTSSDKIDRRKLKQLVLELTDVEFLAASGAATKRRLPETDF
;
A
#
# COMPACT_ATOMS: atom_id res chain seq x y z
N MET A 1 -41.33 26.41 10.56
CA MET A 1 -41.29 26.90 9.17
C MET A 1 -40.31 28.08 9.05
N MET A 2 -39.08 27.93 9.56
CA MET A 2 -38.04 28.98 9.56
C MET A 2 -36.63 28.42 9.27
N ALA A 3 -36.51 27.13 8.90
CA ALA A 3 -35.22 26.47 8.64
C ALA A 3 -34.98 26.16 7.14
N ILE A 4 -35.89 26.57 6.23
CA ILE A 4 -35.78 26.31 4.78
C ILE A 4 -35.24 27.54 4.01
N MET A 5 -35.07 28.71 4.67
CA MET A 5 -34.57 29.93 3.99
C MET A 5 -33.05 30.03 3.85
N GLU A 6 -32.25 29.17 4.50
CA GLU A 6 -30.77 29.31 4.48
C GLU A 6 -30.06 28.68 3.27
N TRP A 7 -30.78 27.93 2.41
CA TRP A 7 -30.21 27.29 1.21
C TRP A 7 -30.71 27.86 -0.12
N ALA A 8 -31.57 28.88 -0.10
CA ALA A 8 -32.18 29.40 -1.33
C ALA A 8 -31.22 30.32 -2.10
N LEU A 9 -31.01 30.03 -3.39
CA LEU A 9 -30.37 30.94 -4.35
C LEU A 9 -31.23 32.21 -4.46
N ALA A 10 -30.70 33.32 -3.98
CA ALA A 10 -31.39 34.57 -3.74
C ALA A 10 -31.34 35.53 -4.95
N THR A 11 -30.32 35.43 -5.81
CA THR A 11 -30.15 36.31 -6.98
C THR A 11 -30.19 35.53 -8.30
N ASP A 12 -30.47 36.22 -9.41
CA ASP A 12 -30.46 35.61 -10.74
C ASP A 12 -29.05 35.16 -11.17
N ILE A 13 -28.01 35.89 -10.74
CA ILE A 13 -26.61 35.50 -10.94
C ILE A 13 -26.28 34.22 -10.15
N GLU A 14 -26.77 34.08 -8.91
CA GLU A 14 -26.58 32.84 -8.13
C GLU A 14 -27.25 31.64 -8.81
N ARG A 15 -28.46 31.80 -9.39
CA ARG A 15 -29.13 30.74 -10.15
C ARG A 15 -28.36 30.36 -11.41
N GLN A 16 -27.90 31.36 -12.15
CA GLN A 16 -27.10 31.15 -13.35
C GLN A 16 -25.77 30.46 -13.04
N LEU A 17 -25.08 30.87 -11.97
CA LEU A 17 -23.84 30.22 -11.52
C LEU A 17 -24.06 28.79 -11.05
N SER A 18 -25.18 28.50 -10.37
CA SER A 18 -25.53 27.13 -9.98
C SER A 18 -25.71 26.21 -11.19
N GLU A 19 -26.38 26.68 -12.25
CA GLU A 19 -26.50 25.93 -13.51
C GLU A 19 -25.15 25.71 -14.20
N LEU A 20 -24.28 26.72 -14.18
CA LEU A 20 -22.93 26.63 -14.73
C LEU A 20 -22.05 25.66 -13.93
N TRP A 21 -22.07 25.72 -12.60
CA TRP A 21 -21.39 24.77 -11.72
C TRP A 21 -21.88 23.35 -11.97
N SER A 22 -23.19 23.16 -12.12
CA SER A 22 -23.79 21.86 -12.39
C SER A 22 -23.22 21.23 -13.68
N ARG A 23 -23.08 22.03 -14.74
CA ARG A 23 -22.52 21.58 -16.02
C ARG A 23 -21.03 21.25 -15.95
N VAL A 24 -20.27 22.01 -15.15
CA VAL A 24 -18.82 21.86 -15.03
C VAL A 24 -18.42 20.72 -14.09
N LEU A 25 -19.08 20.62 -12.94
CA LEU A 25 -18.75 19.69 -11.86
C LEU A 25 -19.53 18.37 -11.96
N GLY A 26 -20.54 18.29 -12.82
CA GLY A 26 -21.38 17.09 -12.95
C GLY A 26 -22.32 16.85 -11.76
N VAL A 27 -22.47 17.83 -10.88
CA VAL A 27 -23.41 17.82 -9.73
C VAL A 27 -24.76 18.35 -10.20
N ARG A 28 -25.89 17.86 -9.66
CA ARG A 28 -27.22 18.36 -10.05
C ARG A 28 -27.43 19.78 -9.50
N ALA A 29 -27.86 20.73 -10.32
CA ALA A 29 -28.06 22.14 -9.90
C ALA A 29 -28.93 22.31 -8.63
N ARG A 30 -29.94 21.44 -8.43
CA ARG A 30 -30.80 21.45 -7.24
C ARG A 30 -30.09 21.10 -5.93
N ASP A 31 -28.92 20.46 -6.02
CA ASP A 31 -28.10 20.06 -4.88
C ASP A 31 -27.00 21.11 -4.58
N ILE A 32 -26.98 22.24 -5.31
CA ILE A 32 -26.01 23.33 -5.14
C ILE A 32 -26.68 24.53 -4.48
N GLY A 33 -26.32 24.79 -3.23
CA GLY A 33 -26.75 25.92 -2.41
C GLY A 33 -25.81 27.12 -2.46
N ASN A 34 -26.29 28.26 -1.94
CA ASN A 34 -25.55 29.52 -1.94
C ASN A 34 -24.28 29.53 -1.05
N LYS A 35 -24.18 28.64 -0.06
CA LYS A 35 -23.04 28.48 0.86
C LYS A 35 -22.05 27.40 0.40
N ASP A 36 -22.35 26.67 -0.66
CA ASP A 36 -21.47 25.60 -1.15
C ASP A 36 -20.21 26.18 -1.76
N GLU A 37 -19.09 25.48 -1.55
CA GLU A 37 -17.76 25.89 -2.01
C GLU A 37 -17.39 25.12 -3.27
N PHE A 38 -16.98 25.82 -4.32
CA PHE A 38 -16.63 25.26 -5.63
C PHE A 38 -15.63 24.10 -5.52
N VAL A 39 -14.62 24.28 -4.67
CA VAL A 39 -13.53 23.32 -4.49
C VAL A 39 -13.98 22.09 -3.67
N ARG A 40 -14.93 22.26 -2.75
CA ARG A 40 -15.56 21.16 -1.99
C ARG A 40 -16.63 20.39 -2.77
N LEU A 41 -16.90 20.81 -4.00
CA LEU A 41 -17.72 20.07 -4.96
C LEU A 41 -16.84 19.48 -6.08
N GLY A 42 -15.52 19.41 -5.85
CA GLY A 42 -14.56 18.82 -6.79
C GLY A 42 -14.00 19.79 -7.83
N GLY A 43 -14.23 21.10 -7.72
CA GLY A 43 -13.68 22.09 -8.65
C GLY A 43 -12.21 22.40 -8.40
N ASP A 44 -11.38 22.33 -9.45
CA ASP A 44 -9.99 22.79 -9.47
C ASP A 44 -9.76 23.92 -10.50
N SER A 45 -8.51 24.34 -10.73
CA SER A 45 -8.19 25.37 -11.73
C SER A 45 -8.63 24.99 -13.15
N ALA A 46 -8.62 23.71 -13.53
CA ALA A 46 -9.11 23.25 -14.83
C ALA A 46 -10.63 23.37 -14.94
N GLN A 47 -11.38 22.96 -13.90
CA GLN A 47 -12.83 23.21 -13.87
C GLN A 47 -13.16 24.70 -13.77
N ALA A 48 -12.37 25.49 -13.04
CA ALA A 48 -12.53 26.93 -12.97
C ALA A 48 -12.34 27.59 -14.36
N MET A 49 -11.35 27.16 -15.14
CA MET A 49 -11.18 27.62 -16.53
C MET A 49 -12.41 27.27 -17.40
N LYS A 50 -12.92 26.04 -17.30
CA LYS A 50 -14.16 25.64 -17.99
C LYS A 50 -15.36 26.49 -17.56
N LEU A 51 -15.46 26.79 -16.25
CA LEU A 51 -16.50 27.65 -15.71
C LEU A 51 -16.40 29.09 -16.23
N VAL A 52 -15.21 29.68 -16.29
CA VAL A 52 -14.98 31.01 -16.88
C VAL A 52 -15.44 31.04 -18.34
N ALA A 53 -15.02 30.06 -19.14
CA ALA A 53 -15.38 30.00 -20.56
C ALA A 53 -16.90 29.88 -20.77
N LEU A 54 -17.58 29.06 -19.96
CA LEU A 54 -19.04 28.92 -20.01
C LEU A 54 -19.78 30.16 -19.49
N ALA A 55 -19.33 30.72 -18.37
CA ALA A 55 -19.88 31.96 -17.81
C ALA A 55 -19.81 33.09 -18.84
N ARG A 56 -18.69 33.20 -19.56
CA ARG A 56 -18.50 34.18 -20.62
C ARG A 56 -19.47 33.99 -21.78
N LYS A 57 -19.67 32.75 -22.22
CA LYS A 57 -20.65 32.40 -23.27
C LYS A 57 -22.08 32.79 -22.87
N ASP A 58 -22.38 32.71 -21.58
CA ASP A 58 -23.69 33.04 -21.01
C ASP A 58 -23.77 34.49 -20.50
N GLY A 59 -22.81 35.35 -20.87
CA GLY A 59 -22.86 36.80 -20.65
C GLY A 59 -22.33 37.29 -19.30
N LEU A 60 -21.61 36.46 -18.54
CA LEU A 60 -20.98 36.80 -17.26
C LEU A 60 -19.45 36.90 -17.38
N SER A 61 -18.87 37.93 -16.77
CA SER A 61 -17.42 38.10 -16.60
C SER A 61 -16.99 37.56 -15.24
N LEU A 62 -16.06 36.59 -15.28
CA LEU A 62 -15.37 35.99 -14.14
C LEU A 62 -13.95 35.62 -14.58
N THR A 63 -13.00 35.71 -13.67
CA THR A 63 -11.66 35.14 -13.84
C THR A 63 -11.49 33.88 -12.99
N VAL A 64 -10.47 33.07 -13.27
CA VAL A 64 -10.16 31.90 -12.44
C VAL A 64 -9.76 32.33 -11.02
N ALA A 65 -9.07 33.46 -10.89
CA ALA A 65 -8.78 34.08 -9.60
C ALA A 65 -10.05 34.40 -8.81
N ASP A 66 -11.07 34.99 -9.47
CA ASP A 66 -12.34 35.32 -8.82
C ASP A 66 -13.01 34.06 -8.26
N ILE A 67 -12.97 32.95 -9.01
CA ILE A 67 -13.57 31.67 -8.61
C ILE A 67 -12.86 31.09 -7.38
N LEU A 68 -11.53 31.03 -7.41
CA LEU A 68 -10.74 30.33 -6.40
C LEU A 68 -10.54 31.15 -5.12
N GLN A 69 -10.61 32.48 -5.21
CA GLN A 69 -10.63 33.38 -4.06
C GLN A 69 -12.02 33.51 -3.42
N ASN A 70 -13.09 33.36 -4.21
CA ASN A 70 -14.48 33.47 -3.76
C ASN A 70 -15.21 32.14 -3.93
N GLN A 71 -14.75 31.10 -3.23
CA GLN A 71 -15.19 29.72 -3.48
C GLN A 71 -16.67 29.49 -3.21
N LYS A 72 -17.29 30.26 -2.31
CA LYS A 72 -18.73 30.14 -2.02
C LYS A 72 -19.54 30.70 -3.17
N LEU A 73 -20.58 29.99 -3.60
CA LEU A 73 -21.42 30.42 -4.72
C LEU A 73 -21.95 31.85 -4.53
N SER A 74 -22.41 32.19 -3.32
CA SER A 74 -22.86 33.56 -2.98
C SER A 74 -21.77 34.62 -3.02
N GLU A 75 -20.53 34.30 -2.68
CA GLU A 75 -19.41 35.25 -2.80
C GLU A 75 -18.97 35.39 -4.26
N MET A 76 -18.93 34.28 -5.00
CA MET A 76 -18.66 34.27 -6.43
C MET A 76 -19.68 35.11 -7.22
N ALA A 77 -20.96 35.04 -6.83
CA ALA A 77 -22.01 35.84 -7.44
C ALA A 77 -21.84 37.35 -7.23
N LYS A 78 -21.16 37.79 -6.15
CA LYS A 78 -20.89 39.21 -5.89
C LYS A 78 -19.78 39.78 -6.78
N VAL A 79 -18.84 38.94 -7.21
CA VAL A 79 -17.73 39.33 -8.08
C VAL A 79 -18.02 39.07 -9.56
N ALA A 80 -18.97 38.17 -9.86
CA ALA A 80 -19.51 37.99 -11.20
C ALA A 80 -20.25 39.26 -11.66
N SER A 81 -19.93 39.74 -12.85
CA SER A 81 -20.59 40.91 -13.44
C SER A 81 -21.10 40.59 -14.85
N PRO A 82 -22.21 41.18 -15.32
CA PRO A 82 -22.59 41.10 -16.72
C PRO A 82 -21.45 41.62 -17.60
N ILE A 83 -21.18 40.96 -18.72
CA ILE A 83 -20.21 41.46 -19.71
C ILE A 83 -20.75 42.76 -20.28
N ALA A 84 -20.36 43.88 -19.66
CA ALA A 84 -20.58 45.19 -20.25
C ALA A 84 -19.72 45.25 -21.53
N THR A 85 -20.30 45.77 -22.62
CA THR A 85 -19.64 46.02 -23.90
C THR A 85 -18.54 47.07 -23.72
N THR A 86 -17.47 46.74 -23.02
CA THR A 86 -16.48 47.71 -22.54
C THR A 86 -15.10 47.33 -23.04
N LEU A 87 -14.71 48.07 -24.09
CA LEU A 87 -13.36 48.55 -24.39
C LEU A 87 -12.22 47.59 -23.99
N GLN A 88 -11.78 46.75 -24.93
CA GLN A 88 -10.42 46.22 -24.92
C GLN A 88 -9.47 47.37 -24.57
N THR A 89 -8.84 47.36 -23.40
CA THR A 89 -7.76 48.30 -23.10
C THR A 89 -6.66 48.09 -24.11
N THR A 90 -6.61 48.96 -25.12
CA THR A 90 -5.61 48.87 -26.17
C THR A 90 -4.28 49.28 -25.57
N ILE A 91 -3.34 48.34 -25.46
CA ILE A 91 -1.98 48.63 -25.01
C ILE A 91 -1.23 49.23 -26.20
N PRO A 92 -0.72 50.49 -26.12
CA PRO A 92 0.00 51.08 -27.23
C PRO A 92 1.28 50.30 -27.54
N PRO A 93 1.66 50.13 -28.82
CA PRO A 93 2.90 49.46 -29.18
C PRO A 93 4.13 50.08 -28.49
N TYR A 94 5.07 49.24 -28.08
CA TYR A 94 6.30 49.58 -27.35
C TYR A 94 6.11 50.20 -25.96
N SER A 95 4.88 50.37 -25.46
CA SER A 95 4.61 51.04 -24.18
C SER A 95 5.05 50.24 -22.95
N LEU A 96 5.32 48.95 -23.09
CA LEU A 96 5.74 48.05 -22.01
C LEU A 96 7.26 47.98 -21.82
N LEU A 97 8.03 48.73 -22.62
CA LEU A 97 9.50 48.78 -22.57
C LEU A 97 9.98 50.07 -21.89
N LYS A 98 11.11 50.03 -21.16
CA LYS A 98 11.67 51.27 -20.57
C LYS A 98 12.46 52.07 -21.61
N ALA A 99 13.19 51.41 -22.52
CA ALA A 99 13.97 51.99 -23.61
C ALA A 99 13.33 51.73 -25.00
N SER A 100 12.06 52.08 -25.15
CA SER A 100 11.26 51.83 -26.36
C SER A 100 11.93 52.31 -27.66
N HIS A 101 12.58 53.48 -27.65
CA HIS A 101 13.28 54.03 -28.81
C HIS A 101 14.48 53.19 -29.28
N GLU A 102 15.28 52.67 -28.35
CA GLU A 102 16.46 51.87 -28.65
C GLU A 102 16.07 50.49 -29.16
N VAL A 103 15.12 49.83 -28.48
CA VAL A 103 14.59 48.54 -28.91
C VAL A 103 13.96 48.63 -30.29
N ARG A 104 13.20 49.70 -30.57
CA ARG A 104 12.64 49.93 -31.90
C ARG A 104 13.72 50.10 -32.97
N ARG A 105 14.79 50.83 -32.67
CA ARG A 105 15.94 50.98 -33.59
C ARG A 105 16.63 49.63 -33.83
N LEU A 106 16.86 48.86 -32.77
CA LEU A 106 17.50 47.55 -32.87
C LEU A 106 16.63 46.56 -33.65
N ALA A 107 15.34 46.45 -33.32
CA ALA A 107 14.40 45.59 -34.04
C ALA A 107 14.34 45.96 -35.53
N ASN A 108 14.25 47.25 -35.86
CA ASN A 108 14.27 47.70 -37.26
C ASN A 108 15.62 47.44 -37.95
N LYS A 109 16.75 47.47 -37.23
CA LYS A 109 18.06 47.12 -37.79
C LYS A 109 18.17 45.61 -38.06
N GLU A 110 17.73 44.78 -37.12
CA GLU A 110 17.83 43.32 -37.21
C GLU A 110 16.81 42.74 -38.21
N PHE A 111 15.61 43.33 -38.35
CA PHE A 111 14.54 42.80 -39.20
C PHE A 111 14.26 43.64 -40.47
N GLY A 112 14.48 44.97 -40.44
CA GLY A 112 14.10 45.91 -41.50
C GLY A 112 14.88 45.83 -42.81
N LEU A 113 15.82 44.89 -42.95
CA LEU A 113 16.53 44.61 -44.22
C LEU A 113 15.72 43.71 -45.18
N THR A 114 14.50 43.28 -44.80
CA THR A 114 13.75 42.20 -45.48
C THR A 114 12.28 42.52 -45.86
N ASN A 115 11.88 43.79 -46.01
CA ASN A 115 10.49 44.22 -46.23
C ASN A 115 9.48 43.84 -45.10
N THR A 116 9.96 43.42 -43.93
CA THR A 116 9.12 43.12 -42.76
C THR A 116 8.95 44.36 -41.87
N LEU A 117 7.73 44.64 -41.41
CA LEU A 117 7.41 45.77 -40.51
C LEU A 117 7.29 45.26 -39.07
N VAL A 118 7.97 45.91 -38.12
CA VAL A 118 7.79 45.59 -36.70
C VAL A 118 6.48 46.22 -36.20
N GLN A 119 5.54 45.38 -35.75
CA GLN A 119 4.22 45.79 -35.29
C GLN A 119 4.24 46.24 -33.82
N ASP A 120 4.92 45.49 -32.96
CA ASP A 120 5.05 45.76 -31.52
C ASP A 120 6.30 45.09 -30.95
N ALA A 121 6.76 45.54 -29.78
CA ALA A 121 7.78 44.86 -28.99
C ALA A 121 7.56 45.05 -27.48
N TYR A 122 7.75 43.97 -26.71
CA TYR A 122 7.56 43.95 -25.25
C TYR A 122 8.41 42.87 -24.56
N PRO A 123 8.70 42.98 -23.25
CA PRO A 123 9.57 42.04 -22.54
C PRO A 123 9.09 40.58 -22.62
N CYS A 124 10.03 39.63 -22.62
CA CYS A 124 9.73 38.20 -22.42
C CYS A 124 9.32 37.92 -20.97
N THR A 125 8.43 36.96 -20.75
CA THR A 125 8.20 36.40 -19.41
C THR A 125 9.45 35.70 -18.90
N ALA A 126 9.54 35.52 -17.58
CA ALA A 126 10.60 34.73 -16.97
C ALA A 126 10.66 33.31 -17.57
N LEU A 127 9.50 32.67 -17.77
CA LEU A 127 9.42 31.36 -18.42
C LEU A 127 10.04 31.37 -19.82
N GLN A 128 9.63 32.30 -20.69
CA GLN A 128 10.14 32.40 -22.06
C GLN A 128 11.66 32.54 -22.10
N GLN A 129 12.23 33.32 -21.19
CA GLN A 129 13.69 33.46 -21.04
C GLN A 129 14.35 32.14 -20.65
N GLY A 130 13.78 31.41 -19.70
CA GLY A 130 14.31 30.12 -19.22
C GLY A 130 14.26 29.02 -20.28
N LEU A 131 13.10 28.83 -20.93
CA LEU A 131 12.92 27.83 -21.98
C LEU A 131 13.88 28.07 -23.15
N PHE A 132 14.00 29.33 -23.58
CA PHE A 132 14.87 29.68 -24.69
C PHE A 132 16.35 29.51 -24.36
N ALA A 133 16.77 29.81 -23.13
CA ALA A 133 18.14 29.56 -22.69
C ALA A 133 18.48 28.06 -22.65
N LEU A 134 17.51 27.21 -22.32
CA LEU A 134 17.69 25.75 -22.28
C LEU A 134 17.71 25.12 -23.69
N SER A 135 16.84 25.56 -24.61
CA SER A 135 16.83 25.06 -25.99
C SER A 135 18.09 25.42 -26.79
N LEU A 136 18.79 26.49 -26.39
CA LEU A 136 20.12 26.80 -26.92
C LEU A 136 21.21 25.80 -26.49
N ARG A 137 21.00 25.06 -25.39
CA ARG A 137 21.94 24.05 -24.87
C ARG A 137 21.62 22.62 -25.31
N HIS A 138 20.35 22.33 -25.58
CA HIS A 138 19.86 21.00 -25.95
C HIS A 138 19.13 21.07 -27.31
N HIS A 139 19.74 20.50 -28.36
CA HIS A 139 19.16 20.50 -29.71
C HIS A 139 17.78 19.83 -29.74
N GLY A 140 16.80 20.50 -30.35
CA GLY A 140 15.42 20.00 -30.47
C GLY A 140 14.59 20.07 -29.18
N ALA A 141 15.17 20.46 -28.04
CA ALA A 141 14.43 20.63 -26.80
C ALA A 141 13.43 21.79 -26.90
N TYR A 142 12.25 21.60 -26.30
CA TYR A 142 11.16 22.57 -26.29
C TYR A 142 10.58 22.94 -27.68
N ILE A 143 10.77 22.06 -28.67
CA ILE A 143 10.12 22.17 -29.99
C ILE A 143 9.16 20.99 -30.14
N ALA A 144 7.88 21.27 -30.37
CA ALA A 144 6.90 20.24 -30.71
C ALA A 144 6.46 20.34 -32.17
N GLN A 145 6.06 19.20 -32.71
CA GLN A 145 5.57 19.05 -34.08
C GLN A 145 4.14 18.52 -34.01
N THR A 146 3.20 19.32 -34.52
CA THR A 146 1.79 18.95 -34.66
C THR A 146 1.53 18.59 -36.12
N THR A 147 0.99 17.39 -36.35
CA THR A 147 0.68 16.87 -37.69
C THR A 147 -0.83 16.80 -37.90
N ILE A 148 -1.29 17.33 -39.02
CA ILE A 148 -2.69 17.31 -39.45
C ILE A 148 -2.75 16.53 -40.75
N GLU A 149 -3.38 15.35 -40.74
CA GLU A 149 -3.60 14.58 -41.97
C GLU A 149 -4.73 15.23 -42.78
N LEU A 150 -4.49 15.58 -44.04
CA LEU A 150 -5.49 16.30 -44.84
C LEU A 150 -6.39 15.30 -45.59
N PRO A 151 -7.72 15.39 -45.50
CA PRO A 151 -8.62 14.50 -46.23
C PRO A 151 -8.45 14.67 -47.73
N SER A 152 -8.40 13.56 -48.47
CA SER A 152 -8.34 13.59 -49.94
C SER A 152 -9.54 14.28 -50.60
N ALA A 153 -10.65 14.45 -49.88
CA ALA A 153 -11.86 15.13 -50.33
C ALA A 153 -11.80 16.66 -50.27
N LEU A 154 -10.88 17.24 -49.48
CA LEU A 154 -10.71 18.69 -49.32
C LEU A 154 -9.40 19.12 -49.95
N SER A 155 -9.39 20.28 -50.63
CA SER A 155 -8.14 20.81 -51.20
C SER A 155 -7.21 21.27 -50.08
N SER A 156 -5.96 20.81 -50.10
CA SER A 156 -4.88 21.29 -49.23
C SER A 156 -4.75 22.81 -49.23
N SER A 157 -5.09 23.46 -50.35
CA SER A 157 -5.12 24.92 -50.49
C SER A 157 -6.11 25.63 -49.54
N LEU A 158 -7.21 24.98 -49.12
CA LEU A 158 -8.17 25.56 -48.19
C LEU A 158 -7.60 25.62 -46.77
N TYR A 159 -6.93 24.54 -46.36
CA TYR A 159 -6.23 24.46 -45.08
C TYR A 159 -5.09 25.47 -45.01
N MET A 160 -4.27 25.56 -46.06
CA MET A 160 -3.19 26.56 -46.13
C MET A 160 -3.72 27.99 -45.99
N LYS A 161 -4.79 28.34 -46.71
CA LYS A 161 -5.43 29.67 -46.61
C LYS A 161 -6.00 29.98 -45.23
N ALA A 162 -6.54 28.98 -44.53
CA ALA A 162 -7.03 29.17 -43.18
C ALA A 162 -5.87 29.41 -42.19
N TRP A 163 -4.78 28.67 -42.34
CA TRP A 163 -3.55 28.90 -41.58
C TRP A 163 -2.92 30.26 -41.87
N GLU A 164 -2.90 30.70 -43.12
CA GLU A 164 -2.44 32.04 -43.54
C GLU A 164 -3.24 33.14 -42.83
N GLN A 165 -4.57 33.04 -42.82
CA GLN A 165 -5.43 33.99 -42.12
C GLN A 165 -5.24 33.95 -40.60
N ALA A 166 -5.10 32.75 -40.03
CA ALA A 166 -4.83 32.58 -38.60
C ALA A 166 -3.48 33.21 -38.22
N TYR A 167 -2.43 32.95 -39.01
CA TYR A 167 -1.07 33.47 -38.85
C TYR A 167 -1.04 35.00 -38.83
N GLN A 168 -1.78 35.65 -39.73
CA GLN A 168 -1.90 37.11 -39.74
C GLN A 168 -2.61 37.64 -38.49
N SER A 169 -3.66 36.95 -38.05
CA SER A 169 -4.49 37.40 -36.94
C SER A 169 -3.87 37.15 -35.56
N ILE A 170 -3.03 36.12 -35.39
CA ILE A 170 -2.49 35.68 -34.09
C ILE A 170 -1.05 36.19 -33.93
N THR A 171 -0.86 37.13 -33.01
CA THR A 171 0.44 37.78 -32.76
C THR A 171 1.56 36.79 -32.41
N MET A 172 1.28 35.80 -31.55
CA MET A 172 2.30 34.83 -31.10
C MET A 172 2.86 33.91 -32.20
N LEU A 173 2.13 33.68 -33.29
CA LEU A 173 2.66 32.92 -34.43
C LEU A 173 3.75 33.69 -35.20
N ARG A 174 3.73 35.03 -35.07
CA ARG A 174 4.66 35.97 -35.70
C ARG A 174 5.69 36.57 -34.73
N THR A 175 5.73 36.08 -33.50
CA THR A 175 6.65 36.57 -32.47
C THR A 175 8.04 35.96 -32.65
N ARG A 176 9.05 36.83 -32.63
CA ARG A 176 10.47 36.47 -32.60
C ARG A 176 11.14 37.06 -31.35
N LEU A 177 12.27 36.51 -30.95
CA LEU A 177 13.02 36.98 -29.77
C LEU A 177 14.32 37.69 -30.18
N ILE A 178 14.60 38.81 -29.52
CA ILE A 178 15.88 39.53 -29.61
C ILE A 178 16.46 39.77 -28.21
N GLU A 179 17.77 39.91 -28.14
CA GLU A 179 18.47 40.33 -26.93
C GLU A 179 18.68 41.84 -26.93
N THR A 180 18.45 42.47 -25.78
CA THR A 180 18.58 43.92 -25.56
C THR A 180 19.22 44.16 -24.19
N ASP A 181 19.59 45.41 -23.89
CA ASP A 181 20.13 45.79 -22.58
C ASP A 181 19.12 45.61 -21.43
N GLU A 182 17.81 45.52 -21.75
CA GLU A 182 16.74 45.21 -20.78
C GLU A 182 16.42 43.70 -20.69
N GLY A 183 17.20 42.86 -21.37
CA GLY A 183 17.02 41.41 -21.46
C GLY A 183 16.35 40.97 -22.78
N LEU A 184 15.77 39.77 -22.78
CA LEU A 184 15.08 39.25 -23.97
C LEU A 184 13.75 39.96 -24.19
N VAL A 185 13.55 40.42 -25.42
CA VAL A 185 12.35 41.12 -25.87
C VAL A 185 11.67 40.30 -26.97
N GLN A 186 10.35 40.22 -26.86
CA GLN A 186 9.47 39.67 -27.88
C GLN A 186 9.20 40.76 -28.92
N VAL A 187 9.34 40.43 -30.19
CA VAL A 187 9.13 41.34 -31.32
C VAL A 187 8.08 40.71 -32.24
N VAL A 188 6.97 41.40 -32.44
CA VAL A 188 5.88 40.96 -33.32
C VAL A 188 6.16 41.50 -34.72
N ILE A 189 6.31 40.60 -35.69
CA ILE A 189 6.66 40.93 -37.07
C ILE A 189 5.42 40.85 -37.96
N ASP A 190 5.18 41.86 -38.77
CA ASP A 190 4.21 41.80 -39.87
C ASP A 190 4.86 41.08 -41.07
N GLU A 191 4.57 39.79 -41.20
CA GLU A 191 5.08 38.90 -42.26
C GLU A 191 4.02 37.87 -42.67
N ASP A 192 4.14 37.35 -43.89
CA ASP A 192 3.35 36.21 -44.36
C ASP A 192 3.97 34.87 -43.94
N ILE A 193 3.13 33.84 -43.87
CA ILE A 193 3.58 32.46 -43.62
C ILE A 193 4.58 32.03 -44.72
N THR A 194 5.54 31.21 -44.35
CA THR A 194 6.39 30.52 -45.31
C THR A 194 6.18 29.02 -45.16
N TRP A 195 5.84 28.38 -46.27
CA TRP A 195 5.60 26.95 -46.34
C TRP A 195 6.85 26.22 -46.80
N ASP A 196 7.31 25.26 -46.01
CA ASP A 196 8.25 24.23 -46.44
C ASP A 196 7.49 23.10 -47.15
N TYR A 197 8.17 22.39 -48.07
CA TYR A 197 7.57 21.30 -48.82
C TYR A 197 8.48 20.08 -48.80
N ALA A 198 7.91 18.91 -48.52
CA ALA A 198 8.62 17.64 -48.59
C ALA A 198 7.70 16.50 -49.07
N GLU A 199 8.28 15.33 -49.32
CA GLU A 199 7.54 14.12 -49.72
C GLU A 199 7.79 12.92 -48.77
N ASP A 200 8.78 13.03 -47.89
CA ASP A 200 9.12 12.02 -46.89
C ASP A 200 8.80 12.58 -45.50
N TYR A 201 7.72 12.06 -44.91
CA TYR A 201 7.20 12.52 -43.62
C TYR A 201 8.19 12.27 -42.48
N ASP A 202 8.71 11.04 -42.37
CA ASP A 202 9.57 10.67 -41.25
C ASP A 202 10.93 11.38 -41.33
N GLN A 203 11.45 11.57 -42.54
CA GLN A 203 12.68 12.34 -42.75
C GLN A 203 12.48 13.83 -42.43
N TYR A 204 11.38 14.42 -42.89
CA TYR A 204 11.07 15.83 -42.58
C TYR A 204 10.98 16.07 -41.08
N LEU A 205 10.24 15.23 -40.34
CA LEU A 205 10.12 15.41 -38.89
C LEU A 205 11.48 15.38 -38.19
N ARG A 206 12.36 14.44 -38.55
CA ARG A 206 13.72 14.34 -37.99
C ARG A 206 14.56 15.58 -38.31
N ASP A 207 14.58 16.01 -39.57
CA ASP A 207 15.39 17.14 -40.02
C ASP A 207 14.89 18.45 -39.41
N ASP A 208 13.57 18.66 -39.42
CA ASP A 208 12.96 19.86 -38.85
C ASP A 208 13.21 19.95 -37.34
N LYS A 209 13.12 18.84 -36.60
CA LYS A 209 13.41 18.81 -35.15
C LYS A 209 14.89 19.02 -34.83
N ALA A 210 15.79 18.67 -35.75
CA ALA A 210 17.24 18.91 -35.63
C ALA A 210 17.63 20.39 -35.90
N LEU A 211 16.81 21.14 -36.63
CA LEU A 211 17.05 22.56 -36.90
C LEU A 211 16.86 23.39 -35.62
N GLN A 212 17.89 24.17 -35.28
CA GLN A 212 17.87 25.00 -34.08
C GLN A 212 17.09 26.30 -34.29
N MET A 213 16.06 26.53 -33.46
CA MET A 213 15.36 27.81 -33.37
C MET A 213 16.19 28.78 -32.49
N THR A 214 16.79 29.80 -33.09
CA THR A 214 17.71 30.77 -32.45
C THR A 214 17.13 32.20 -32.38
N LEU A 215 17.81 33.13 -31.72
CA LEU A 215 17.39 34.54 -31.68
C LEU A 215 17.20 35.08 -33.10
N ARG A 216 16.10 35.80 -33.32
CA ARG A 216 15.65 36.37 -34.61
C ARG A 216 15.12 35.37 -35.64
N SER A 217 15.22 34.06 -35.39
CA SER A 217 14.64 33.03 -36.26
C SER A 217 13.12 32.93 -36.10
N ARG A 218 12.47 32.18 -37.00
CA ARG A 218 11.04 31.86 -36.89
C ARG A 218 10.85 30.78 -35.83
N LEU A 219 9.99 31.08 -34.86
CA LEU A 219 9.66 30.17 -33.76
C LEU A 219 8.41 29.32 -34.04
N ASN A 220 7.74 29.59 -35.15
CA ASN A 220 6.64 28.81 -35.71
C ASN A 220 6.97 28.55 -37.19
N ARG A 221 7.01 27.27 -37.58
CA ARG A 221 7.31 26.81 -38.93
C ARG A 221 6.18 25.92 -39.43
N PHE A 222 5.96 25.93 -40.73
CA PHE A 222 4.83 25.27 -41.36
C PHE A 222 5.30 24.53 -42.60
N ALA A 223 4.87 23.28 -42.76
CA ALA A 223 5.18 22.49 -43.93
C ALA A 223 3.97 21.75 -44.47
N LEU A 224 3.97 21.56 -45.79
CA LEU A 224 3.08 20.64 -46.50
C LEU A 224 3.90 19.45 -47.00
N ILE A 225 3.59 18.27 -46.46
CA ILE A 225 4.18 17.00 -46.86
C ILE A 225 3.23 16.32 -47.83
N HIS A 226 3.66 16.14 -49.07
CA HIS A 226 2.82 15.50 -50.09
C HIS A 226 2.80 13.98 -49.88
N GLY A 227 1.60 13.40 -49.88
CA GLY A 227 1.43 11.96 -49.71
C GLY A 227 1.97 11.17 -50.91
N ARG A 228 2.77 10.13 -50.67
CA ARG A 228 3.22 9.16 -51.69
C ARG A 228 2.29 7.94 -51.74
N ASN A 229 2.16 7.31 -52.91
CA ASN A 229 1.44 6.03 -53.09
C ASN A 229 -0.02 6.01 -52.59
N GLY A 230 -0.75 7.12 -52.73
CA GLY A 230 -2.16 7.21 -52.32
C GLY A 230 -2.37 7.57 -50.84
N ALA A 231 -1.30 7.88 -50.09
CA ALA A 231 -1.42 8.53 -48.79
C ALA A 231 -1.94 9.97 -48.93
N SER A 232 -2.61 10.47 -47.90
CA SER A 232 -3.04 11.87 -47.80
C SER A 232 -1.86 12.82 -47.62
N ASP A 233 -2.02 14.07 -48.07
CA ASP A 233 -1.11 15.15 -47.71
C ASP A 233 -1.16 15.39 -46.19
N ARG A 234 -0.06 15.86 -45.61
CA ARG A 234 0.03 16.18 -44.18
C ARG A 234 0.54 17.60 -44.00
N LEU A 235 -0.09 18.34 -43.10
CA LEU A 235 0.37 19.65 -42.68
C LEU A 235 1.10 19.51 -41.35
N VAL A 236 2.33 20.01 -41.26
CA VAL A 236 3.12 20.00 -40.03
C VAL A 236 3.28 21.43 -39.51
N TRP A 237 2.91 21.66 -38.26
CA TRP A 237 3.18 22.89 -37.52
C TRP A 237 4.23 22.60 -36.44
N SER A 238 5.42 23.18 -36.60
CA SER A 238 6.51 23.07 -35.65
C SER A 238 6.66 24.36 -34.86
N ALA A 239 6.60 24.29 -33.54
CA ALA A 239 6.59 25.47 -32.67
C ALA A 239 7.52 25.35 -31.47
N HIS A 240 8.19 26.45 -31.12
CA HIS A 240 8.94 26.57 -29.87
C HIS A 240 8.00 26.89 -28.70
N HIS A 241 8.13 26.19 -27.56
CA HIS A 241 7.29 26.38 -26.36
C HIS A 241 7.38 27.79 -25.73
N SER A 242 8.33 28.63 -26.16
CA SER A 242 8.32 30.06 -25.80
C SER A 242 7.23 30.86 -26.52
N THR A 243 6.45 30.25 -27.42
CA THR A 243 5.36 30.93 -28.14
C THR A 243 3.98 30.34 -27.88
N TYR A 244 3.88 29.19 -27.21
CA TYR A 244 2.63 28.53 -26.90
C TYR A 244 2.73 27.59 -25.69
N ASP A 245 1.58 27.23 -25.15
CA ASP A 245 1.33 26.15 -24.20
C ASP A 245 0.19 25.23 -24.70
N GLY A 246 -0.05 24.11 -24.03
CA GLY A 246 -1.06 23.12 -24.48
C GLY A 246 -2.47 23.70 -24.64
N TRP A 247 -2.85 24.66 -23.79
CA TRP A 247 -4.14 25.33 -23.91
C TRP A 247 -4.19 26.27 -25.12
N SER A 248 -3.16 27.11 -25.29
CA SER A 248 -3.09 28.05 -26.42
C SER A 248 -2.94 27.34 -27.77
N ALA A 249 -2.30 26.16 -27.84
CA ALA A 249 -2.28 25.34 -29.05
C ALA A 249 -3.69 24.91 -29.47
N THR A 250 -4.52 24.52 -28.49
CA THR A 250 -5.93 24.21 -28.69
C THR A 250 -6.68 25.43 -29.25
N LEU A 251 -6.43 26.63 -28.70
CA LEU A 251 -7.03 27.88 -29.20
C LEU A 251 -6.60 28.24 -30.63
N VAL A 252 -5.33 28.01 -31.00
CA VAL A 252 -4.83 28.23 -32.37
C VAL A 252 -5.60 27.33 -33.34
N LEU A 253 -5.70 26.03 -33.04
CA LEU A 253 -6.40 25.06 -33.89
C LEU A 253 -7.90 25.38 -33.99
N GLN A 254 -8.54 25.78 -32.88
CA GLN A 254 -9.94 26.23 -32.90
C GLN A 254 -10.15 27.44 -33.80
N GLU A 255 -9.25 28.42 -33.78
CA GLU A 255 -9.35 29.61 -34.63
C GLU A 255 -9.18 29.26 -36.12
N VAL A 256 -8.22 28.39 -36.46
CA VAL A 256 -8.07 27.86 -37.82
C VAL A 256 -9.35 27.14 -38.26
N ASN A 257 -9.97 26.34 -37.38
CA ASN A 257 -11.22 25.64 -37.68
C ASN A 257 -12.38 26.61 -37.95
N ARG A 258 -12.50 27.69 -37.16
CA ARG A 258 -13.51 28.74 -37.38
C ARG A 258 -13.36 29.38 -38.75
N ILE A 259 -12.13 29.70 -39.15
CA ILE A 259 -11.82 30.27 -40.46
C ILE A 259 -12.19 29.30 -41.58
N LEU A 260 -11.83 28.02 -41.44
CA LEU A 260 -12.22 26.97 -42.39
C LEU A 260 -13.73 26.87 -42.58
N MET A 261 -14.49 27.03 -41.49
CA MET A 261 -15.96 26.98 -41.49
C MET A 261 -16.62 28.30 -41.88
N GLY A 262 -15.86 29.32 -42.26
CA GLY A 262 -16.39 30.65 -42.62
C GLY A 262 -17.02 31.41 -41.45
N GLN A 263 -16.67 31.08 -40.21
CA GLN A 263 -17.17 31.73 -39.00
C GLN A 263 -16.36 33.00 -38.68
N LYS A 264 -16.96 33.94 -37.95
CA LYS A 264 -16.25 35.13 -37.47
C LYS A 264 -15.16 34.75 -36.47
N LEU A 265 -14.00 35.43 -36.54
CA LEU A 265 -12.93 35.33 -35.57
C LEU A 265 -13.44 35.66 -34.16
N SER A 266 -12.85 35.00 -33.16
CA SER A 266 -13.26 35.18 -31.76
C SER A 266 -12.69 36.50 -31.23
N PRO A 267 -13.46 37.30 -30.45
CA PRO A 267 -12.88 38.40 -29.70
C PRO A 267 -11.85 37.83 -28.72
N ARG A 268 -10.60 38.30 -28.80
CA ARG A 268 -9.50 37.81 -27.96
C ARG A 268 -8.68 38.95 -27.38
N VAL A 269 -7.95 38.63 -26.33
CA VAL A 269 -6.97 39.50 -25.70
C VAL A 269 -5.58 39.03 -26.14
N ASP A 270 -4.72 39.95 -26.57
CA ASP A 270 -3.36 39.63 -26.97
C ASP A 270 -2.45 39.37 -25.75
N PHE A 271 -1.38 38.60 -25.97
CA PHE A 271 -0.42 38.22 -24.92
C PHE A 271 0.22 39.42 -24.21
N ASN A 272 0.31 40.59 -24.86
CA ASN A 272 0.79 41.83 -24.25
C ASN A 272 -0.01 42.28 -23.02
N SER A 273 -1.28 41.86 -22.89
CA SER A 273 -2.10 42.15 -21.71
C SER A 273 -1.63 41.38 -20.48
N PHE A 274 -1.20 40.14 -20.67
CA PHE A 274 -0.56 39.35 -19.62
C PHE A 274 0.79 39.97 -19.22
N ILE A 275 1.60 40.42 -20.19
CA ILE A 275 2.85 41.13 -19.90
C ILE A 275 2.60 42.43 -19.12
N SER A 276 1.56 43.20 -19.47
CA SER A 276 1.17 44.41 -18.75
C SER A 276 0.78 44.11 -17.30
N TYR A 277 0.03 43.03 -17.07
CA TYR A 277 -0.30 42.55 -15.73
C TYR A 277 0.95 42.24 -14.90
N LEU A 278 1.88 41.46 -15.47
CA LEU A 278 3.15 41.12 -14.80
C LEU A 278 3.97 42.36 -14.46
N ALA A 279 4.03 43.34 -15.37
CA ALA A 279 4.75 44.59 -15.15
C ALA A 279 4.14 45.43 -14.00
N ARG A 280 2.81 45.48 -13.89
CA ARG A 280 2.10 46.26 -12.85
C ARG A 280 2.20 45.65 -11.46
N LYS A 281 2.20 44.31 -11.38
CA LYS A 281 2.21 43.56 -10.13
C LYS A 281 3.45 43.83 -9.27
N GLY A 282 4.57 44.18 -9.92
CA GLY A 282 5.84 44.44 -9.26
C GLY A 282 6.49 43.17 -8.70
N VAL A 283 7.78 43.28 -8.36
CA VAL A 283 8.64 42.14 -8.01
C VAL A 283 8.72 41.92 -6.49
N GLY A 284 8.41 42.95 -5.68
CA GLY A 284 8.65 42.97 -4.24
C GLY A 284 7.84 41.93 -3.46
N ALA A 285 6.52 41.88 -3.66
CA ALA A 285 5.65 40.93 -2.94
C ALA A 285 6.00 39.47 -3.26
N SER A 286 6.30 39.16 -4.53
CA SER A 286 6.74 37.83 -4.95
C SER A 286 8.07 37.42 -4.31
N LYS A 287 9.04 38.34 -4.19
CA LYS A 287 10.30 38.07 -3.46
C LYS A 287 10.02 37.68 -2.02
N SER A 288 9.21 38.47 -1.31
CA SER A 288 8.88 38.22 0.09
C SER A 288 8.15 36.90 0.28
N TYR A 289 7.21 36.56 -0.60
CA TYR A 289 6.49 35.28 -0.57
C TYR A 289 7.46 34.10 -0.72
N TRP A 290 8.23 34.05 -1.80
CA TRP A 290 9.12 32.92 -2.09
C TRP A 290 10.25 32.77 -1.06
N MET A 291 10.80 33.88 -0.55
CA MET A 291 11.77 33.83 0.54
C MET A 291 11.17 33.22 1.82
N ASN A 292 9.91 33.54 2.13
CA ASN A 292 9.25 33.03 3.32
C ASN A 292 8.81 31.56 3.16
N GLU A 293 8.29 31.19 2.00
CA GLU A 293 7.82 29.82 1.72
C GLU A 293 8.97 28.79 1.75
N LEU A 294 10.15 29.20 1.26
CA LEU A 294 11.29 28.30 1.09
C LEU A 294 12.33 28.40 2.21
N ARG A 295 12.14 29.26 3.22
CA ARG A 295 13.11 29.46 4.32
C ARG A 295 13.37 28.18 5.12
N GLU A 296 14.60 27.94 5.54
CA GLU A 296 14.95 26.81 6.42
C GLU A 296 14.54 25.46 5.81
N ILE A 297 14.75 25.29 4.50
CA ILE A 297 14.48 24.02 3.82
C ILE A 297 15.48 22.95 4.24
N GLU A 298 14.97 21.80 4.68
CA GLU A 298 15.75 20.60 5.02
C GLU A 298 15.50 19.45 4.03
N ALA A 299 14.64 19.70 3.03
CA ALA A 299 14.28 18.71 2.04
C ALA A 299 15.49 18.27 1.17
N PRO A 300 15.84 16.98 1.17
CA PRO A 300 16.83 16.43 0.25
C PRO A 300 16.26 16.38 -1.17
N ILE A 301 17.13 16.54 -2.16
CA ILE A 301 16.76 16.45 -3.58
C ILE A 301 16.46 14.99 -3.93
N PHE A 302 15.31 14.76 -4.56
CA PHE A 302 14.88 13.45 -5.03
C PHE A 302 14.56 13.43 -6.54
N PRO A 303 14.99 12.39 -7.28
CA PRO A 303 15.98 11.40 -6.87
C PRO A 303 17.40 12.00 -6.74
N ILE A 304 18.34 11.26 -6.13
CA ILE A 304 19.73 11.72 -5.96
C ILE A 304 20.53 11.28 -7.20
N ARG A 305 21.05 12.24 -7.96
CA ARG A 305 22.08 11.97 -8.98
C ARG A 305 23.44 11.76 -8.32
N ALA A 306 24.04 10.60 -8.54
CA ALA A 306 25.37 10.27 -8.00
C ALA A 306 26.50 11.09 -8.63
N ASP A 307 26.31 11.63 -9.84
CA ASP A 307 27.31 12.44 -10.54
C ASP A 307 26.64 13.42 -11.52
N ALA A 308 26.93 14.73 -11.41
CA ALA A 308 26.39 15.75 -12.31
C ALA A 308 27.03 15.72 -13.71
N SER A 309 28.12 14.96 -13.87
CA SER A 309 28.90 14.82 -15.09
C SER A 309 28.51 13.63 -15.98
N ARG A 310 27.63 12.73 -15.49
CA ARG A 310 27.19 11.55 -16.23
C ARG A 310 26.22 11.95 -17.34
N GLU A 311 26.48 11.45 -18.56
CA GLU A 311 25.51 11.56 -19.66
C GLU A 311 24.19 10.91 -19.25
N GLN A 312 23.08 11.51 -19.70
CA GLN A 312 21.72 11.06 -19.38
C GLN A 312 21.52 9.60 -19.80
N GLY A 313 21.03 8.77 -18.88
CA GLY A 313 20.76 7.36 -19.16
C GLY A 313 19.53 7.17 -20.08
N GLU A 314 19.23 5.91 -20.41
CA GLU A 314 18.02 5.58 -21.15
C GLU A 314 16.77 5.97 -20.33
N ILE A 315 15.96 6.87 -20.91
CA ILE A 315 14.67 7.28 -20.34
C ILE A 315 13.66 6.16 -20.54
N GLN A 316 13.15 5.63 -19.44
CA GLN A 316 12.09 4.63 -19.44
C GLN A 316 10.73 5.29 -19.14
N ARG A 317 9.68 4.68 -19.67
CA ARG A 317 8.28 5.08 -19.44
C ARG A 317 7.53 3.98 -18.69
N LYS A 318 6.75 4.36 -17.68
CA LYS A 318 5.81 3.48 -16.97
C LYS A 318 4.46 4.14 -16.79
N ASP A 319 3.43 3.41 -17.19
CA ASP A 319 2.05 3.88 -17.14
C ASP A 319 1.30 3.15 -16.01
N ARG A 320 0.49 3.91 -15.26
CA ARG A 320 -0.36 3.41 -14.18
C ARG A 320 -1.69 4.15 -14.15
N ARG A 321 -2.76 3.39 -13.95
CA ARG A 321 -4.11 3.94 -13.68
C ARG A 321 -4.43 3.70 -12.21
N ILE A 322 -4.86 4.76 -11.53
CA ILE A 322 -5.17 4.74 -10.11
C ILE A 322 -6.59 5.24 -9.93
N GLU A 323 -7.46 4.41 -9.36
CA GLU A 323 -8.79 4.84 -8.94
C GLU A 323 -8.64 5.83 -7.77
N LEU A 324 -9.17 7.03 -7.94
CA LEU A 324 -9.18 8.03 -6.89
C LEU A 324 -10.44 7.83 -6.04
N MET A 325 -10.26 7.72 -4.73
CA MET A 325 -11.38 7.86 -3.81
C MET A 325 -11.84 9.31 -3.87
N HIS A 326 -12.92 9.58 -4.60
CA HIS A 326 -13.57 10.90 -4.57
C HIS A 326 -14.03 11.18 -3.14
N ARG A 327 -13.28 12.05 -2.45
CA ARG A 327 -13.80 12.75 -1.28
C ARG A 327 -14.37 14.05 -1.80
N GLU A 328 -15.66 14.28 -1.58
CA GLU A 328 -16.36 15.49 -2.06
C GLU A 328 -15.56 16.75 -1.69
N THR A 329 -14.88 16.75 -0.53
CA THR A 329 -14.19 17.92 0.04
C THR A 329 -12.83 18.33 -0.56
N PHE A 330 -12.15 17.52 -1.39
CA PHE A 330 -10.78 17.83 -1.84
C PHE A 330 -10.55 17.59 -3.34
N THR A 331 -9.70 18.40 -3.98
CA THR A 331 -9.35 18.22 -5.39
C THR A 331 -8.47 17.00 -5.63
N SER A 332 -8.62 16.37 -6.80
CA SER A 332 -7.73 15.27 -7.23
C SER A 332 -6.26 15.71 -7.29
N THR A 333 -6.00 16.97 -7.67
CA THR A 333 -4.66 17.57 -7.65
C THR A 333 -4.04 17.58 -6.25
N THR A 334 -4.81 17.97 -5.22
CA THR A 334 -4.37 17.92 -3.82
C THR A 334 -3.99 16.51 -3.41
N ILE A 335 -4.81 15.52 -3.79
CA ILE A 335 -4.58 14.10 -3.46
C ILE A 335 -3.29 13.60 -4.11
N VAL A 336 -3.07 13.89 -5.40
CA VAL A 336 -1.86 13.45 -6.13
C VAL A 336 -0.60 14.11 -5.56
N ARG A 337 -0.64 15.41 -5.26
CA ARG A 337 0.48 16.12 -4.61
C ARG A 337 0.80 15.51 -3.24
N ALA A 338 -0.23 15.25 -2.43
CA ALA A 338 -0.06 14.62 -1.12
C ALA A 338 0.56 13.22 -1.22
N ALA A 339 0.08 12.40 -2.16
CA ALA A 339 0.61 11.07 -2.40
C ALA A 339 2.08 11.11 -2.83
N LEU A 340 2.44 12.01 -3.75
CA LEU A 340 3.82 12.20 -4.18
C LEU A 340 4.72 12.69 -3.03
N SER A 341 4.24 13.61 -2.19
CA SER A 341 4.97 14.07 -1.00
C SER A 341 5.26 12.91 -0.05
N ILE A 342 4.26 12.09 0.26
CA ILE A 342 4.43 10.93 1.13
C ILE A 342 5.42 9.94 0.51
N LEU A 343 5.32 9.69 -0.80
CA LEU A 343 6.24 8.80 -1.50
C LEU A 343 7.69 9.29 -1.39
N ILE A 344 7.95 10.55 -1.73
CA ILE A 344 9.30 11.14 -1.66
C ILE A 344 9.79 11.16 -0.21
N SER A 345 8.93 11.51 0.76
CA SER A 345 9.25 11.48 2.19
C SER A 345 9.72 10.10 2.64
N LYS A 346 9.06 9.02 2.20
CA LYS A 346 9.45 7.65 2.54
C LYS A 346 10.76 7.24 1.87
N TYR A 347 10.94 7.54 0.59
CA TYR A 347 12.18 7.23 -0.12
C TYR A 347 13.38 8.05 0.37
N SER A 348 13.15 9.25 0.91
CA SER A 348 14.19 10.15 1.39
C SER A 348 14.32 10.20 2.91
N ASN A 349 13.51 9.44 3.65
CA ASN A 349 13.46 9.39 5.11
C ASN A 349 13.46 10.79 5.78
N THR A 350 12.53 11.64 5.34
CA THR A 350 12.42 13.05 5.78
C THR A 350 10.95 13.46 5.88
N GLU A 351 10.65 14.43 6.73
CA GLU A 351 9.33 15.07 6.80
C GLU A 351 9.25 16.34 5.94
N ASP A 352 10.36 16.86 5.44
CA ASP A 352 10.39 18.01 4.54
C ASP A 352 10.69 17.56 3.10
N VAL A 353 9.79 17.87 2.17
CA VAL A 353 9.83 17.37 0.79
C VAL A 353 9.72 18.52 -0.20
N VAL A 354 10.48 18.43 -1.29
CA VAL A 354 10.40 19.38 -2.41
C VAL A 354 10.34 18.66 -3.76
N PHE A 355 9.48 19.14 -4.65
CA PHE A 355 9.41 18.75 -6.05
C PHE A 355 8.93 19.92 -6.92
N GLY A 356 9.16 19.87 -8.23
CA GLY A 356 8.66 20.88 -9.15
C GLY A 356 7.25 20.56 -9.62
N THR A 357 6.45 21.59 -9.91
CA THR A 357 5.18 21.42 -10.61
C THR A 357 5.00 22.45 -11.72
N VAL A 358 4.32 22.04 -12.79
CA VAL A 358 3.89 22.93 -13.88
C VAL A 358 2.46 23.39 -13.61
N LEU A 359 2.25 24.71 -13.65
CA LEU A 359 0.97 25.39 -13.44
C LEU A 359 0.55 26.10 -14.74
N SER A 360 -0.75 26.24 -14.99
CA SER A 360 -1.26 26.83 -16.25
C SER A 360 -0.92 28.33 -16.39
N GLY A 361 -0.79 29.05 -15.26
CA GLY A 361 -0.65 30.51 -15.23
C GLY A 361 -1.90 31.29 -15.65
N ARG A 362 -2.99 30.59 -15.99
CA ARG A 362 -4.28 31.19 -16.38
C ARG A 362 -5.13 31.57 -15.17
N ASP A 363 -4.57 31.36 -13.98
CA ASP A 363 -5.11 31.79 -12.70
C ASP A 363 -4.82 33.27 -12.42
N ALA A 364 -4.07 33.95 -13.31
CA ALA A 364 -3.81 35.37 -13.23
C ALA A 364 -5.11 36.21 -13.36
N ALA A 365 -5.19 37.29 -12.57
CA ALA A 365 -6.29 38.25 -12.61
C ALA A 365 -6.21 39.17 -13.85
N VAL A 366 -6.34 38.57 -15.02
CA VAL A 366 -6.38 39.23 -16.33
C VAL A 366 -7.72 38.87 -16.98
N ASP A 367 -8.53 39.87 -17.29
CA ASP A 367 -9.78 39.63 -18.01
C ASP A 367 -9.48 39.04 -19.39
N GLY A 368 -10.06 37.88 -19.68
CA GLY A 368 -9.83 37.13 -20.92
C GLY A 368 -8.55 36.31 -20.97
N ILE A 369 -7.90 36.05 -19.84
CA ILE A 369 -6.71 35.18 -19.73
C ILE A 369 -6.92 33.79 -20.34
N ASP A 370 -8.14 33.25 -20.27
CA ASP A 370 -8.57 31.97 -20.85
C ASP A 370 -8.53 31.97 -22.39
N THR A 371 -8.58 33.15 -23.01
CA THR A 371 -8.55 33.35 -24.48
C THR A 371 -7.19 33.79 -25.02
N ILE A 372 -6.21 34.04 -24.15
CA ILE A 372 -4.87 34.48 -24.56
C ILE A 372 -4.13 33.32 -25.23
N ILE A 373 -3.70 33.55 -26.46
CA ILE A 373 -2.80 32.65 -27.20
C ILE A 373 -1.36 33.06 -26.87
N GLY A 374 -0.67 32.23 -26.09
CA GLY A 374 0.71 32.45 -25.65
C GLY A 374 1.02 31.61 -24.41
N PRO A 375 2.31 31.45 -24.04
CA PRO A 375 2.73 30.59 -22.95
C PRO A 375 2.53 31.28 -21.60
N THR A 376 1.42 30.98 -20.92
CA THR A 376 1.15 31.54 -19.58
C THR A 376 1.69 30.66 -18.46
N PHE A 377 2.02 29.40 -18.76
CA PHE A 377 2.42 28.42 -17.76
C PHE A 377 3.65 28.82 -16.94
N SER A 378 3.82 28.19 -15.78
CA SER A 378 4.94 28.46 -14.89
C SER A 378 5.38 27.19 -14.17
N THR A 379 6.70 27.02 -14.03
CA THR A 379 7.29 25.94 -13.23
C THR A 379 7.76 26.52 -11.91
N VAL A 380 7.29 25.93 -10.80
CA VAL A 380 7.62 26.41 -9.44
C VAL A 380 8.00 25.24 -8.52
N PRO A 381 8.84 25.48 -7.51
CA PRO A 381 9.09 24.50 -6.47
C PRO A 381 7.89 24.43 -5.51
N ILE A 382 7.47 23.22 -5.19
CA ILE A 382 6.48 22.92 -4.15
C ILE A 382 7.19 22.28 -2.98
N ARG A 383 7.22 22.99 -1.85
CA ARG A 383 7.70 22.46 -0.57
C ARG A 383 6.52 22.03 0.29
N ILE A 384 6.58 20.83 0.84
CA ILE A 384 5.56 20.28 1.73
C ILE A 384 6.24 19.69 2.96
N GLN A 385 5.86 20.21 4.12
CA GLN A 385 6.25 19.67 5.42
C GLN A 385 5.15 18.72 5.93
N ILE A 386 5.52 17.47 6.17
CA ILE A 386 4.62 16.40 6.59
C ILE A 386 4.70 16.27 8.11
N ASN A 387 3.55 16.33 8.77
CA ASN A 387 3.48 16.05 10.21
C ASN A 387 2.84 14.67 10.42
N GLY A 388 3.63 13.68 10.86
CA GLY A 388 3.17 12.31 11.10
C GLY A 388 2.03 12.17 12.12
N ASN A 389 1.85 13.16 13.00
CA ASN A 389 0.77 13.18 13.99
C ASN A 389 -0.52 13.87 13.49
N SER A 390 -0.53 14.39 12.27
CA SER A 390 -1.70 15.06 11.70
C SER A 390 -2.64 14.08 11.00
N SER A 391 -3.95 14.35 11.07
CA SER A 391 -4.95 13.61 10.29
C SER A 391 -4.77 13.89 8.79
N VAL A 392 -5.07 12.90 7.94
CA VAL A 392 -5.04 13.04 6.46
C VAL A 392 -5.85 14.25 5.96
N GLU A 393 -6.99 14.54 6.58
CA GLU A 393 -7.84 15.68 6.22
C GLU A 393 -7.13 17.03 6.42
N LYS A 394 -6.53 17.25 7.60
CA LYS A 394 -5.69 18.43 7.88
C LYS A 394 -4.50 18.54 6.92
N PHE A 395 -3.91 17.42 6.52
CA PHE A 395 -2.80 17.42 5.57
C PHE A 395 -3.25 17.87 4.17
N PHE A 396 -4.40 17.39 3.69
CA PHE A 396 -4.99 17.84 2.43
C PHE A 396 -5.38 19.32 2.48
N ASP A 397 -5.99 19.78 3.59
CA ASP A 397 -6.28 21.20 3.82
C ASP A 397 -5.03 22.08 3.70
N GLN A 398 -3.91 21.64 4.29
CA GLN A 398 -2.65 22.37 4.22
C GLN A 398 -2.16 22.51 2.78
N ILE A 399 -2.15 21.43 2.01
CA ILE A 399 -1.68 21.44 0.61
C ILE A 399 -2.56 22.33 -0.26
N GLN A 400 -3.88 22.28 -0.05
CA GLN A 400 -4.83 23.11 -0.78
C GLN A 400 -4.66 24.60 -0.45
N LYS A 401 -4.48 24.94 0.84
CA LYS A 401 -4.18 26.32 1.28
C LYS A 401 -2.86 26.83 0.71
N ASN A 402 -1.81 26.02 0.72
CA ASN A 402 -0.51 26.39 0.13
C ASN A 402 -0.68 26.74 -1.36
N SER A 403 -1.44 25.94 -2.09
CA SER A 403 -1.70 26.17 -3.52
C SER A 403 -2.41 27.51 -3.77
N LEU A 404 -3.42 27.86 -2.97
CA LEU A 404 -4.14 29.14 -3.08
C LEU A 404 -3.26 30.34 -2.73
N ASN A 405 -2.42 30.22 -1.70
CA ASN A 405 -1.51 31.30 -1.28
C ASN A 405 -0.38 31.55 -2.29
N MET A 406 0.03 30.52 -3.03
CA MET A 406 1.07 30.58 -4.05
C MET A 406 0.60 31.21 -5.36
N MET A 407 -0.67 31.03 -5.73
CA MET A 407 -1.24 31.47 -7.02
C MET A 407 -0.87 32.92 -7.41
N PRO A 408 -0.93 33.93 -6.52
CA PRO A 408 -0.52 35.29 -6.88
C PRO A 408 0.98 35.44 -7.13
N TYR A 409 1.82 34.43 -6.98
CA TYR A 409 3.28 34.57 -7.09
C TYR A 409 3.91 33.56 -8.05
N GLU A 410 3.12 32.68 -8.66
CA GLU A 410 3.60 31.60 -9.53
C GLU A 410 4.34 32.08 -10.77
N SER A 411 3.95 33.25 -11.30
CA SER A 411 4.55 33.85 -12.50
C SER A 411 5.92 34.53 -12.26
N PHE A 412 6.49 34.41 -11.06
CA PHE A 412 7.79 35.02 -10.73
C PHE A 412 8.95 34.39 -11.50
N GLY A 413 8.84 33.10 -11.83
CA GLY A 413 9.79 32.33 -12.63
C GLY A 413 10.89 31.65 -11.82
N LEU A 414 11.14 30.37 -12.11
CA LEU A 414 12.04 29.50 -11.36
C LEU A 414 13.47 30.07 -11.21
N GLN A 415 14.01 30.67 -12.27
CA GLN A 415 15.36 31.27 -12.27
C GLN A 415 15.46 32.55 -11.43
N ASN A 416 14.32 33.21 -11.18
CA ASN A 416 14.28 34.36 -10.28
C ASN A 416 14.15 33.89 -8.84
N ILE A 417 13.33 32.84 -8.59
CA ILE A 417 13.20 32.19 -7.28
C ILE A 417 14.57 31.69 -6.80
N SER A 418 15.30 30.96 -7.64
CA SER A 418 16.60 30.36 -7.28
C SER A 418 17.67 31.38 -6.88
N LYS A 419 17.54 32.65 -7.29
CA LYS A 419 18.49 33.73 -6.97
C LYS A 419 18.16 34.50 -5.70
N LEU A 420 17.05 34.19 -5.00
CA LEU A 420 16.60 34.96 -3.83
C LEU A 420 17.41 34.65 -2.57
N SER A 421 17.73 33.38 -2.33
CA SER A 421 18.44 32.90 -1.16
C SER A 421 19.05 31.52 -1.45
N ARG A 422 19.94 31.05 -0.56
CA ARG A 422 20.48 29.69 -0.64
C ARG A 422 19.38 28.63 -0.51
N ASP A 423 18.41 28.84 0.37
CA ASP A 423 17.30 27.90 0.54
C ASP A 423 16.43 27.82 -0.73
N ALA A 424 16.19 28.96 -1.38
CA ALA A 424 15.45 29.00 -2.63
C ALA A 424 16.23 28.34 -3.78
N GLU A 425 17.55 28.48 -3.82
CA GLU A 425 18.44 27.78 -4.76
C GLU A 425 18.34 26.25 -4.59
N VAL A 426 18.41 25.76 -3.34
CA VAL A 426 18.24 24.33 -3.02
C VAL A 426 16.86 23.83 -3.44
N ALA A 427 15.81 24.57 -3.09
CA ALA A 427 14.44 24.20 -3.46
C ALA A 427 14.23 24.13 -4.97
N CYS A 428 14.83 25.04 -5.75
CA CYS A 428 14.75 25.04 -7.21
C CYS A 428 15.60 23.95 -7.88
N SER A 429 16.44 23.25 -7.12
CA SER A 429 17.29 22.16 -7.61
C SER A 429 16.59 20.79 -7.56
N PHE A 430 15.26 20.76 -7.48
CA PHE A 430 14.47 19.53 -7.51
C PHE A 430 14.76 18.69 -8.76
N GLN A 431 14.64 17.36 -8.62
CA GLN A 431 14.85 16.40 -9.71
C GLN A 431 13.58 15.61 -10.07
N THR A 432 12.48 15.89 -9.37
CA THR A 432 11.15 15.34 -9.66
C THR A 432 10.25 16.45 -10.15
N LEU A 433 9.61 16.27 -11.30
CA LEU A 433 8.62 17.18 -11.88
C LEU A 433 7.25 16.50 -11.94
N LEU A 434 6.22 17.15 -11.40
CA LEU A 434 4.81 16.74 -11.50
C LEU A 434 4.05 17.66 -12.45
N ILE A 435 3.54 17.10 -13.54
CA ILE A 435 2.72 17.80 -14.52
C ILE A 435 1.28 17.31 -14.38
N ILE A 436 0.33 18.22 -14.19
CA ILE A 436 -1.09 17.91 -14.14
C ILE A 436 -1.73 18.48 -15.40
N GLN A 437 -2.20 17.59 -16.26
CA GLN A 437 -2.77 17.95 -17.55
C GLN A 437 -4.31 17.97 -17.46
N PRO A 438 -4.97 18.89 -18.18
CA PRO A 438 -6.42 18.82 -18.36
C PRO A 438 -6.80 17.52 -19.11
N PRO A 439 -8.07 17.09 -19.04
CA PRO A 439 -8.54 15.93 -19.79
C PRO A 439 -8.32 16.11 -21.30
N ASP A 440 -7.88 15.07 -22.00
CA ASP A 440 -7.72 15.08 -23.45
C ASP A 440 -9.11 15.23 -24.12
N GLU A 441 -9.37 16.39 -24.74
CA GLU A 441 -10.46 16.53 -25.70
C GLU A 441 -9.86 16.35 -27.09
N PRO A 442 -10.31 15.37 -27.90
CA PRO A 442 -9.78 15.15 -29.23
C PRO A 442 -9.97 16.42 -30.06
N LEU A 443 -8.85 16.97 -30.52
CA LEU A 443 -8.82 18.15 -31.36
C LEU A 443 -9.14 17.74 -32.79
N GLU A 444 -10.25 18.26 -33.33
CA GLU A 444 -10.64 18.10 -34.72
C GLU A 444 -10.49 19.40 -35.50
N LEU A 445 -9.87 19.34 -36.68
CA LEU A 445 -9.76 20.45 -37.62
C LEU A 445 -10.51 20.12 -38.91
N GLY A 446 -11.74 20.64 -39.05
CA GLY A 446 -12.58 20.34 -40.21
C GLY A 446 -13.04 18.88 -40.29
N GLY A 447 -13.24 18.21 -39.15
CA GLY A 447 -13.63 16.79 -39.08
C GLY A 447 -12.44 15.82 -39.21
N VAL A 448 -11.23 16.30 -38.91
CA VAL A 448 -9.98 15.54 -39.05
C VAL A 448 -9.23 15.51 -37.74
N THR A 449 -8.80 14.31 -37.34
CA THR A 449 -7.97 14.10 -36.16
C THR A 449 -6.62 14.78 -36.30
N VAL A 450 -6.28 15.65 -35.35
CA VAL A 450 -4.96 16.23 -35.21
C VAL A 450 -4.09 15.29 -34.37
N THR A 451 -2.92 14.92 -34.89
CA THR A 451 -1.90 14.19 -34.12
C THR A 451 -0.80 15.15 -33.70
N TYR A 452 -0.24 14.95 -32.52
CA TYR A 452 0.88 15.73 -32.02
C TYR A 452 1.86 14.80 -31.33
N ASP A 453 3.15 15.11 -31.45
CA ASP A 453 4.17 14.46 -30.61
C ASP A 453 3.78 14.66 -29.13
N ASP A 454 3.93 13.61 -28.30
CA ASP A 454 3.71 13.68 -26.85
C ASP A 454 4.46 14.92 -26.32
N PHE A 455 3.74 15.88 -25.72
CA PHE A 455 4.26 17.11 -25.11
C PHE A 455 5.14 16.85 -23.87
N SER A 456 5.78 15.69 -23.80
CA SER A 456 6.53 15.30 -22.64
C SER A 456 7.83 16.09 -22.61
N ASP A 457 8.06 16.84 -21.53
CA ASP A 457 9.39 17.29 -21.09
C ASP A 457 10.28 16.08 -20.69
N ALA A 458 10.02 14.89 -21.25
CA ALA A 458 10.68 13.64 -20.95
C ALA A 458 12.19 13.79 -21.17
N GLY A 459 12.94 13.55 -20.09
CA GLY A 459 14.39 13.76 -20.07
C GLY A 459 14.85 15.16 -19.63
N THR A 460 13.97 16.11 -19.32
CA THR A 460 14.42 17.37 -18.70
C THR A 460 14.80 17.16 -17.24
N TYR A 461 14.01 16.34 -16.53
CA TYR A 461 14.23 15.95 -15.14
C TYR A 461 14.43 14.44 -15.01
N PRO A 462 15.23 13.96 -14.04
CA PRO A 462 15.43 12.53 -13.78
C PRO A 462 14.16 11.73 -13.53
N LEU A 463 13.13 12.36 -12.95
CA LEU A 463 11.79 11.78 -12.80
C LEU A 463 10.75 12.83 -13.17
N THR A 464 9.95 12.55 -14.19
CA THR A 464 8.78 13.35 -14.57
C THR A 464 7.54 12.47 -14.46
N ILE A 465 6.51 12.98 -13.79
CA ILE A 465 5.23 12.30 -13.61
C ILE A 465 4.15 13.17 -14.25
N ASP A 466 3.59 12.67 -15.35
CA ASP A 466 2.47 13.28 -16.03
C ASP A 466 1.18 12.65 -15.52
N CYS A 467 0.26 13.48 -15.04
CA CYS A 467 -1.00 13.07 -14.45
C CYS A 467 -2.17 13.66 -15.25
N LYS A 468 -3.05 12.78 -15.72
CA LYS A 468 -4.34 13.11 -16.35
C LYS A 468 -5.49 12.60 -15.49
N PHE A 469 -6.59 13.34 -15.40
CA PHE A 469 -7.79 12.92 -14.69
C PHE A 469 -8.89 12.49 -15.66
N GLU A 470 -9.41 11.28 -15.47
CA GLU A 470 -10.49 10.68 -16.25
C GLU A 470 -11.56 10.15 -15.27
N SER A 471 -12.73 10.79 -15.20
CA SER A 471 -13.93 10.33 -14.47
C SER A 471 -13.66 9.43 -13.23
N GLY A 472 -13.04 9.99 -12.18
CA GLY A 472 -12.72 9.27 -10.94
C GLY A 472 -11.42 8.46 -10.94
N THR A 473 -10.63 8.54 -12.01
CA THR A 473 -9.33 7.86 -12.17
C THR A 473 -8.23 8.89 -12.46
N ALA A 474 -7.04 8.68 -11.87
CA ALA A 474 -5.81 9.34 -12.28
C ALA A 474 -5.00 8.41 -13.19
N VAL A 475 -4.63 8.89 -14.37
CA VAL A 475 -3.71 8.23 -15.29
C VAL A 475 -2.34 8.87 -15.11
N LEU A 476 -1.39 8.10 -14.60
CA LEU A 476 -0.02 8.52 -14.36
C LEU A 476 0.91 7.91 -15.41
N GLN A 477 1.72 8.75 -16.03
CA GLN A 477 2.81 8.36 -16.91
C GLN A 477 4.11 8.86 -16.29
N ALA A 478 4.95 7.94 -15.82
CA ALA A 478 6.24 8.25 -15.22
C ALA A 478 7.35 8.05 -16.25
N PHE A 479 8.07 9.12 -16.55
CA PHE A 479 9.29 9.11 -17.36
C PHE A 479 10.49 9.24 -16.44
N PHE A 480 11.45 8.33 -16.52
CA PHE A 480 12.59 8.34 -15.60
C PHE A 480 13.89 7.84 -16.20
N ASP A 481 14.98 8.43 -15.70
CA ASP A 481 16.34 7.96 -15.98
C ASP A 481 16.62 6.69 -15.14
N SER A 482 16.71 5.56 -15.84
CA SER A 482 16.93 4.24 -15.23
C SER A 482 18.28 4.13 -14.48
N SER A 483 19.25 5.00 -14.77
CA SER A 483 20.53 5.06 -14.06
C SER A 483 20.48 5.80 -12.72
N VAL A 484 19.39 6.54 -12.46
CA VAL A 484 19.21 7.38 -11.26
C VAL A 484 18.22 6.75 -10.27
N LEU A 485 17.18 6.09 -10.77
CA LEU A 485 16.20 5.36 -9.95
C LEU A 485 16.58 3.88 -9.82
N GLU A 486 17.64 3.56 -9.07
CA GLU A 486 17.83 2.21 -8.56
C GLU A 486 16.72 1.87 -7.54
N SER A 487 16.24 0.62 -7.53
CA SER A 487 15.16 0.20 -6.63
C SER A 487 15.50 0.33 -5.14
N VAL A 488 16.80 0.35 -4.79
CA VAL A 488 17.32 0.58 -3.44
C VAL A 488 18.61 1.41 -3.50
N ARG A 489 18.69 2.49 -2.72
CA ARG A 489 19.90 3.33 -2.64
C ARG A 489 21.06 2.52 -2.05
N THR A 490 22.30 2.80 -2.45
CA THR A 490 23.49 2.18 -1.86
C THR A 490 23.57 2.37 -0.33
N ALA A 491 23.16 3.53 0.18
CA ALA A 491 23.09 3.79 1.61
C ALA A 491 22.10 2.85 2.33
N ASP A 492 20.91 2.65 1.77
CA ASP A 492 19.92 1.72 2.33
C ASP A 492 20.41 0.28 2.24
N LYS A 493 21.01 -0.12 1.12
CA LYS A 493 21.65 -1.45 0.97
C LYS A 493 22.69 -1.69 2.07
N ASN A 494 23.52 -0.70 2.37
CA ASN A 494 24.54 -0.80 3.43
C ASN A 494 23.91 -0.91 4.81
N LEU A 495 22.92 -0.06 5.15
CA LEU A 495 22.21 -0.14 6.44
C LEU A 495 21.54 -1.50 6.65
N ILE A 496 20.79 -1.97 5.64
CA ILE A 496 20.12 -3.26 5.69
C ILE A 496 21.13 -4.39 5.84
N TRP A 497 22.29 -4.29 5.16
CA TRP A 497 23.37 -5.25 5.30
C TRP A 497 23.99 -5.22 6.69
N ASP A 498 24.24 -4.05 7.27
CA ASP A 498 24.82 -3.91 8.60
C ASP A 498 23.91 -4.53 9.66
N TRP A 499 22.60 -4.28 9.59
CA TRP A 499 21.60 -4.87 10.48
C TRP A 499 21.50 -6.39 10.37
N ASN A 500 21.76 -6.94 9.17
CA ASN A 500 21.70 -8.37 8.89
C ASN A 500 23.08 -9.00 8.68
N SER A 501 24.15 -8.36 9.16
CA SER A 501 25.53 -8.79 8.86
C SER A 501 25.90 -10.11 9.53
N HIS A 502 25.28 -10.44 10.66
CA HIS A 502 25.56 -11.65 11.42
C HIS A 502 24.51 -12.74 11.14
N TYR A 503 24.95 -13.91 10.66
CA TYR A 503 24.07 -15.07 10.51
C TYR A 503 24.06 -15.87 11.83
N PRO A 504 22.89 -16.18 12.40
CA PRO A 504 22.81 -16.92 13.66
C PRO A 504 23.41 -18.33 13.56
N SER A 505 24.21 -18.71 14.55
CA SER A 505 24.73 -20.08 14.67
C SER A 505 23.64 -21.03 15.17
N ALA A 506 23.53 -22.20 14.55
CA ALA A 506 22.61 -23.24 14.99
C ALA A 506 23.06 -23.88 16.31
N VAL A 507 22.11 -24.21 17.17
CA VAL A 507 22.30 -25.04 18.36
C VAL A 507 22.01 -26.50 17.97
N ASP A 508 23.07 -27.25 17.64
CA ASP A 508 22.96 -28.63 17.14
C ASP A 508 22.74 -29.63 18.29
N ARG A 509 21.57 -29.54 18.93
CA ARG A 509 21.13 -30.41 20.03
C ARG A 509 19.69 -30.86 19.85
N ARG A 510 19.32 -31.95 20.54
CA ARG A 510 17.93 -32.38 20.69
C ARG A 510 17.28 -31.72 21.90
N VAL A 511 15.97 -31.50 21.81
CA VAL A 511 15.20 -30.93 22.92
C VAL A 511 15.29 -31.82 24.16
N CYS A 512 15.16 -33.14 24.01
CA CYS A 512 15.30 -34.10 25.12
C CYS A 512 16.66 -34.03 25.82
N ASP A 513 17.74 -33.73 25.10
CA ASP A 513 19.07 -33.61 25.71
C ASP A 513 19.18 -32.32 26.53
N VAL A 514 18.65 -31.21 26.00
CA VAL A 514 18.65 -29.91 26.70
C VAL A 514 17.81 -29.99 27.98
N VAL A 515 16.63 -30.62 27.90
CA VAL A 515 15.77 -30.86 29.08
C VAL A 515 16.44 -31.86 30.03
N GLY A 516 17.07 -32.91 29.52
CA GLY A 516 17.81 -33.90 30.31
C GLY A 516 18.93 -33.29 31.15
N ASP A 517 19.67 -32.31 30.62
CA ASP A 517 20.66 -31.56 31.40
C ASP A 517 20.02 -30.81 32.58
N LYS A 518 18.81 -30.27 32.40
CA LYS A 518 18.06 -29.62 33.48
C LYS A 518 17.53 -30.63 34.49
N CYS A 519 17.13 -31.82 34.04
CA CYS A 519 16.74 -32.92 34.93
C CYS A 519 17.88 -33.33 35.86
N LEU A 520 19.11 -33.38 35.33
CA LEU A 520 20.31 -33.67 36.12
C LEU A 520 20.70 -32.51 37.05
N ALA A 521 20.53 -31.26 36.61
CA ALA A 521 20.90 -30.08 37.38
C ALA A 521 19.91 -29.78 38.53
N TYR A 522 18.62 -30.05 38.35
CA TYR A 522 17.55 -29.65 39.28
C TYR A 522 16.55 -30.78 39.58
N PRO A 523 17.01 -31.98 39.98
CA PRO A 523 16.15 -33.18 40.05
C PRO A 523 14.91 -33.01 40.94
N ASP A 524 15.04 -32.33 42.07
CA ASP A 524 13.98 -32.15 43.06
C ASP A 524 13.14 -30.88 42.84
N LYS A 525 13.47 -30.06 41.83
CA LYS A 525 12.70 -28.86 41.50
C LYS A 525 11.40 -29.26 40.80
N GLU A 526 10.32 -28.52 41.08
CA GLU A 526 9.04 -28.71 40.38
C GLU A 526 9.19 -28.36 38.89
N ALA A 527 8.94 -29.34 38.01
CA ALA A 527 8.99 -29.18 36.56
C ALA A 527 7.59 -28.93 35.98
N VAL A 528 6.56 -29.58 36.54
CA VAL A 528 5.16 -29.45 36.10
C VAL A 528 4.29 -29.19 37.33
N CYS A 529 3.50 -28.12 37.26
CA CYS A 529 2.42 -27.78 38.18
C CYS A 529 1.12 -27.81 37.38
N ALA A 530 0.33 -28.88 37.50
CA ALA A 530 -0.93 -29.01 36.77
C ALA A 530 -2.12 -29.09 37.73
N TRP A 531 -3.32 -28.77 37.23
CA TRP A 531 -4.56 -28.88 38.00
C TRP A 531 -4.82 -30.30 38.55
N ASN A 532 -4.30 -31.34 37.88
CA ASN A 532 -4.44 -32.75 38.27
C ASN A 532 -3.15 -33.38 38.83
N GLY A 533 -2.19 -32.55 39.27
CA GLY A 533 -1.01 -32.96 40.04
C GLY A 533 0.31 -32.46 39.48
N ASN A 534 1.38 -32.66 40.26
CA ASN A 534 2.69 -32.07 39.99
C ASN A 534 3.75 -33.15 39.72
N PHE A 535 4.82 -32.75 39.03
CA PHE A 535 6.02 -33.57 38.84
C PHE A 535 7.28 -32.76 39.11
N THR A 536 8.24 -33.38 39.80
CA THR A 536 9.61 -32.89 39.81
C THR A 536 10.30 -33.19 38.48
N TYR A 537 11.44 -32.56 38.22
CA TYR A 537 12.28 -32.88 37.07
C TYR A 537 12.71 -34.36 37.06
N LYS A 538 13.00 -34.94 38.22
CA LYS A 538 13.33 -36.37 38.36
C LYS A 538 12.15 -37.27 38.00
N ASP A 539 10.94 -36.93 38.46
CA ASP A 539 9.73 -37.68 38.09
C ASP A 539 9.49 -37.61 36.59
N LEU A 540 9.58 -36.40 36.02
CA LEU A 540 9.37 -36.15 34.59
C LEU A 540 10.36 -36.93 33.74
N ASP A 541 11.65 -36.93 34.12
CA ASP A 541 12.69 -37.67 33.42
C ASP A 541 12.44 -39.18 33.46
N SER A 542 12.15 -39.72 34.66
CA SER A 542 11.92 -41.15 34.87
C SER A 542 10.70 -41.66 34.11
N LEU A 543 9.57 -40.94 34.21
CA LEU A 543 8.32 -41.31 33.55
C LEU A 543 8.44 -41.23 32.03
N SER A 544 9.02 -40.16 31.50
CA SER A 544 9.20 -39.99 30.05
C SER A 544 10.20 -40.98 29.47
N SER A 545 11.28 -41.32 30.18
CA SER A 545 12.23 -42.36 29.76
C SER A 545 11.59 -43.75 29.73
N PHE A 546 10.81 -44.10 30.75
CA PHE A 546 10.12 -45.39 30.79
C PHE A 546 9.08 -45.55 29.67
N LEU A 547 8.32 -44.48 29.39
CA LEU A 547 7.39 -44.46 28.25
C LEU A 547 8.13 -44.50 26.90
N ALA A 548 9.28 -43.84 26.79
CA ALA A 548 10.09 -43.85 25.56
C ALA A 548 10.59 -45.26 25.18
N GLU A 549 10.95 -46.09 26.17
CA GLU A 549 11.33 -47.49 25.93
C GLU A 549 10.18 -48.30 25.32
N GLU A 550 8.97 -48.11 25.80
CA GLU A 550 7.80 -48.79 25.25
C GLU A 550 7.45 -48.27 23.85
N LEU A 551 7.52 -46.96 23.63
CA LEU A 551 7.35 -46.37 22.30
C LEU A 551 8.36 -46.94 21.30
N THR A 552 9.61 -47.11 21.72
CA THR A 552 10.66 -47.73 20.89
C THR A 552 10.29 -49.17 20.52
N ARG A 553 9.73 -49.95 21.47
CA ARG A 553 9.24 -51.32 21.19
C ARG A 553 8.06 -51.33 20.22
N LEU A 554 7.21 -50.31 20.26
CA LEU A 554 6.08 -50.12 19.35
C LEU A 554 6.51 -49.56 17.98
N GLY A 555 7.80 -49.40 17.73
CA GLY A 555 8.35 -49.00 16.43
C GLY A 555 8.54 -47.50 16.25
N VAL A 556 8.46 -46.70 17.32
CA VAL A 556 8.81 -45.27 17.27
C VAL A 556 10.33 -45.12 17.20
N GLY A 557 10.79 -44.26 16.29
CA GLY A 557 12.20 -43.95 16.07
C GLY A 557 12.35 -42.67 15.25
N PRO A 558 13.56 -42.38 14.72
CA PRO A 558 13.82 -41.19 13.90
C PRO A 558 12.79 -41.01 12.78
N GLU A 559 12.30 -39.78 12.61
CA GLU A 559 11.35 -39.36 11.56
C GLU A 559 9.94 -40.01 11.65
N ILE A 560 9.66 -40.82 12.67
CA ILE A 560 8.32 -41.36 12.91
C ILE A 560 7.47 -40.34 13.65
N LEU A 561 6.32 -39.99 13.07
CA LEU A 561 5.34 -39.09 13.67
C LEU A 561 4.42 -39.85 14.63
N VAL A 562 4.22 -39.34 15.85
CA VAL A 562 3.36 -39.92 16.88
C VAL A 562 2.27 -38.92 17.26
N PRO A 563 1.01 -39.15 16.87
CA PRO A 563 -0.11 -38.34 17.31
C PRO A 563 -0.34 -38.48 18.82
N ILE A 564 -0.66 -37.37 19.47
CA ILE A 564 -0.93 -37.28 20.91
C ILE A 564 -2.30 -36.63 21.10
N ALA A 565 -3.28 -37.39 21.57
CA ALA A 565 -4.67 -36.95 21.82
C ALA A 565 -4.95 -36.89 23.32
N PHE A 566 -4.89 -35.68 23.89
CA PHE A 566 -5.00 -35.44 25.33
C PHE A 566 -5.86 -34.21 25.60
N GLU A 567 -6.62 -34.26 26.70
CA GLU A 567 -7.06 -33.06 27.41
C GLU A 567 -5.86 -32.36 28.07
N ARG A 568 -6.07 -31.15 28.59
CA ARG A 568 -5.03 -30.47 29.35
C ARG A 568 -4.75 -31.21 30.65
N SER A 569 -3.57 -31.80 30.78
CA SER A 569 -3.17 -32.52 31.99
C SER A 569 -1.65 -32.59 32.14
N LYS A 570 -1.17 -33.01 33.31
CA LYS A 570 0.27 -33.25 33.53
C LYS A 570 0.88 -34.30 32.59
N TRP A 571 0.07 -35.19 32.02
CA TRP A 571 0.53 -36.33 31.22
C TRP A 571 0.98 -35.92 29.81
N VAL A 572 0.45 -34.83 29.25
CA VAL A 572 0.85 -34.37 27.91
C VAL A 572 2.34 -34.07 27.83
N VAL A 573 2.92 -33.50 28.91
CA VAL A 573 4.34 -33.15 28.98
C VAL A 573 5.20 -34.41 28.99
N VAL A 574 4.75 -35.45 29.71
CA VAL A 574 5.39 -36.77 29.72
C VAL A 574 5.36 -37.39 28.33
N ALA A 575 4.21 -37.33 27.63
CA ALA A 575 4.02 -37.87 26.29
C ALA A 575 4.96 -37.21 25.26
N VAL A 576 4.99 -35.87 25.23
CA VAL A 576 5.83 -35.07 24.32
C VAL A 576 7.32 -35.42 24.50
N LEU A 577 7.80 -35.45 25.74
CA LEU A 577 9.19 -35.79 26.02
C LEU A 577 9.50 -37.25 25.73
N ALA A 578 8.58 -38.18 25.99
CA ALA A 578 8.77 -39.60 25.71
C ALA A 578 8.89 -39.88 24.21
N VAL A 579 8.07 -39.24 23.38
CA VAL A 579 8.18 -39.37 21.91
C VAL A 579 9.53 -38.86 21.43
N ASN A 580 9.97 -37.68 21.89
CA ASN A 580 11.27 -37.13 21.49
C ASN A 580 12.45 -37.98 21.98
N LYS A 581 12.37 -38.54 23.20
CA LYS A 581 13.36 -39.48 23.75
C LYS A 581 13.42 -40.81 23.00
N ALA A 582 12.27 -41.32 22.53
CA ALA A 582 12.21 -42.51 21.67
C ALA A 582 12.78 -42.24 20.26
N GLY A 583 13.05 -40.97 19.94
CA GLY A 583 13.60 -40.52 18.67
C GLY A 583 12.55 -40.05 17.65
N GLY A 584 11.27 -40.17 17.98
CA GLY A 584 10.18 -39.74 17.13
C GLY A 584 9.90 -38.24 17.20
N ALA A 585 9.05 -37.80 16.28
CA ALA A 585 8.43 -36.48 16.29
C ALA A 585 6.97 -36.59 16.70
N PHE A 586 6.43 -35.59 17.39
CA PHE A 586 5.05 -35.64 17.87
C PHE A 586 4.13 -34.75 17.04
N VAL A 587 2.84 -35.10 17.02
CA VAL A 587 1.75 -34.29 16.47
C VAL A 587 0.70 -34.12 17.57
N LEU A 588 0.60 -32.93 18.14
CA LEU A 588 -0.42 -32.65 19.14
C LEU A 588 -1.78 -32.49 18.46
N LEU A 589 -2.74 -33.33 18.85
CA LEU A 589 -4.11 -33.26 18.39
C LEU A 589 -4.95 -32.45 19.37
N ASN A 590 -5.93 -31.72 18.85
CA ASN A 590 -7.00 -31.17 19.67
C ASN A 590 -8.22 -32.09 19.56
N PRO A 591 -8.57 -32.86 20.61
CA PRO A 591 -9.65 -33.85 20.58
C PRO A 591 -11.04 -33.25 20.30
N THR A 592 -11.20 -31.94 20.47
CA THR A 592 -12.45 -31.21 20.17
C THR A 592 -12.64 -30.90 18.69
N HIS A 593 -11.61 -31.12 17.86
CA HIS A 593 -11.71 -30.93 16.42
C HIS A 593 -12.60 -31.99 15.76
N PRO A 594 -13.20 -31.69 14.59
CA PRO A 594 -14.02 -32.65 13.89
C PRO A 594 -13.25 -33.92 13.50
N MET A 595 -13.95 -35.06 13.54
CA MET A 595 -13.35 -36.37 13.33
C MET A 595 -12.66 -36.50 11.96
N ASP A 596 -13.29 -36.00 10.89
CA ASP A 596 -12.74 -36.08 9.53
C ASP A 596 -11.40 -35.33 9.42
N ARG A 597 -11.29 -34.18 10.10
CA ARG A 597 -10.04 -33.42 10.17
C ARG A 597 -8.97 -34.18 10.93
N LEU A 598 -9.31 -34.76 12.08
CA LEU A 598 -8.38 -35.56 12.88
C LEU A 598 -7.91 -36.81 12.11
N GLN A 599 -8.82 -37.47 11.40
CA GLN A 599 -8.50 -38.61 10.54
C GLN A 599 -7.56 -38.21 9.41
N SER A 600 -7.78 -37.06 8.76
CA SER A 600 -6.87 -36.52 7.75
C SER A 600 -5.46 -36.32 8.33
N ILE A 601 -5.35 -35.67 9.49
CA ILE A 601 -4.05 -35.44 10.16
C ILE A 601 -3.35 -36.76 10.50
N VAL A 602 -4.05 -37.71 11.13
CA VAL A 602 -3.48 -39.00 11.53
C VAL A 602 -3.08 -39.84 10.31
N SER A 603 -3.85 -39.79 9.22
CA SER A 603 -3.52 -40.47 7.97
C SER A 603 -2.25 -39.91 7.32
N GLN A 604 -2.08 -38.58 7.33
CA GLN A 604 -0.87 -37.92 6.82
C GLN A 604 0.35 -38.22 7.69
N ALA A 605 0.16 -38.32 9.01
CA ALA A 605 1.23 -38.67 9.95
C ALA A 605 1.71 -40.13 9.78
N ASN A 606 0.86 -41.03 9.27
CA ASN A 606 1.15 -42.44 9.03
C ASN A 606 1.83 -43.13 10.23
N SER A 607 1.22 -42.99 11.40
CA SER A 607 1.81 -43.39 12.67
C SER A 607 1.54 -44.86 13.04
N PRO A 608 2.49 -45.56 13.68
CA PRO A 608 2.26 -46.90 14.23
C PRO A 608 1.46 -46.92 15.54
N VAL A 609 1.38 -45.80 16.26
CA VAL A 609 0.71 -45.70 17.57
C VAL A 609 0.21 -44.28 17.83
N ILE A 610 -0.96 -44.16 18.46
CA ILE A 610 -1.46 -42.90 19.01
C ILE A 610 -1.37 -42.95 20.53
N LEU A 611 -0.82 -41.90 21.13
CA LEU A 611 -0.85 -41.72 22.58
C LEU A 611 -2.17 -41.06 22.96
N SER A 612 -2.85 -41.62 23.95
CA SER A 612 -4.14 -41.12 24.44
C SER A 612 -4.16 -40.99 25.95
N SER A 613 -4.91 -40.02 26.45
CA SER A 613 -5.41 -40.07 27.82
C SER A 613 -6.62 -41.01 27.91
N GLN A 614 -7.05 -41.31 29.14
CA GLN A 614 -8.29 -42.04 29.36
C GLN A 614 -9.53 -41.29 28.84
N GLU A 615 -9.56 -39.95 28.97
CA GLU A 615 -10.69 -39.13 28.52
C GLU A 615 -10.80 -39.08 26.99
N CYS A 616 -9.68 -39.18 26.28
CA CYS A 616 -9.63 -39.12 24.82
C CYS A 616 -9.68 -40.48 24.12
N LEU A 617 -9.85 -41.58 24.87
CA LEU A 617 -9.78 -42.95 24.35
C LEU A 617 -10.74 -43.20 23.19
N ASP A 618 -12.00 -42.77 23.32
CA ASP A 618 -13.03 -42.96 22.30
C ASP A 618 -12.70 -42.27 20.97
N VAL A 619 -12.05 -41.10 21.05
CA VAL A 619 -11.58 -40.38 19.86
C VAL A 619 -10.40 -41.11 19.25
N SER A 620 -9.40 -41.48 20.07
CA SER A 620 -8.19 -42.17 19.63
C SER A 620 -8.47 -43.51 18.94
N LEU A 621 -9.38 -44.32 19.48
CA LEU A 621 -9.78 -45.61 18.88
C LEU A 621 -10.44 -45.48 17.50
N LYS A 622 -11.05 -44.32 17.21
CA LYS A 622 -11.64 -44.02 15.89
C LYS A 622 -10.60 -43.52 14.88
N LEU A 623 -9.43 -43.10 15.35
CA LEU A 623 -8.35 -42.56 14.53
C LEU A 623 -7.30 -43.60 14.18
N LEU A 624 -6.95 -44.48 15.13
CA LEU A 624 -5.95 -45.51 14.93
C LEU A 624 -6.26 -46.74 15.80
N SER A 625 -6.01 -47.94 15.27
CA SER A 625 -6.26 -49.20 15.99
C SER A 625 -5.27 -49.45 17.13
N SER A 626 -4.05 -48.91 17.03
CA SER A 626 -2.99 -49.05 18.02
C SER A 626 -2.98 -47.82 18.94
N VAL A 627 -3.66 -47.91 20.08
CA VAL A 627 -3.78 -46.84 21.07
C VAL A 627 -3.02 -47.22 22.34
N LEU A 628 -2.12 -46.34 22.80
CA LEU A 628 -1.46 -46.48 24.10
C LEU A 628 -2.03 -45.44 25.08
N VAL A 629 -2.80 -45.91 26.06
CA VAL A 629 -3.36 -45.06 27.13
C VAL A 629 -2.33 -44.89 28.24
N ILE A 630 -1.91 -43.65 28.50
CA ILE A 630 -0.78 -43.37 29.40
C ILE A 630 -1.10 -43.74 30.86
N GLU A 631 -2.29 -43.41 31.35
CA GLU A 631 -2.70 -43.73 32.73
C GLU A 631 -2.76 -45.25 32.97
N ASP A 632 -3.25 -46.00 32.00
CA ASP A 632 -3.30 -47.47 32.05
C ASP A 632 -1.91 -48.10 32.02
N PHE A 633 -1.01 -47.58 31.16
CA PHE A 633 0.37 -48.03 31.09
C PHE A 633 1.07 -47.92 32.45
N PHE A 634 0.97 -46.76 33.12
CA PHE A 634 1.61 -46.57 34.42
C PHE A 634 0.89 -47.29 35.57
N SER A 635 -0.43 -47.49 35.50
CA SER A 635 -1.17 -48.23 36.53
C SER A 635 -0.93 -49.74 36.46
N ASN A 636 -0.85 -50.32 35.25
CA ASN A 636 -0.60 -51.75 35.04
C ASN A 636 0.86 -52.13 35.34
N THR A 637 1.82 -51.25 35.02
CA THR A 637 3.23 -51.48 35.37
C THR A 637 3.43 -51.53 36.89
N LYS A 638 2.76 -50.64 37.66
CA LYS A 638 2.78 -50.69 39.13
C LYS A 638 2.20 -51.99 39.69
N LYS A 639 1.18 -52.57 39.05
CA LYS A 639 0.62 -53.89 39.42
C LYS A 639 1.58 -55.04 39.06
N SER A 640 2.29 -54.97 37.94
CA SER A 640 3.28 -55.98 37.54
C SER A 640 4.56 -55.94 38.41
N SER A 641 4.94 -54.76 38.90
CA SER A 641 6.06 -54.57 39.84
C SER A 641 5.82 -55.19 41.22
N LEU A 642 4.58 -55.49 41.60
CA LEU A 642 4.23 -56.19 42.84
C LEU A 642 4.32 -57.72 42.71
N LEU A 643 4.57 -58.25 41.51
CA LEU A 643 4.59 -59.69 41.19
C LEU A 643 5.91 -60.18 40.58
N ALA A 644 6.91 -59.31 40.38
CA ALA A 644 8.19 -59.67 39.77
C ALA A 644 9.35 -59.62 40.81
N PRO A 645 10.23 -60.65 40.86
CA PRO A 645 11.47 -60.58 41.63
C PRO A 645 12.47 -59.59 40.98
N GLU A 646 13.37 -59.04 41.80
CA GLU A 646 14.30 -57.93 41.56
C GLU A 646 14.89 -57.76 40.13
N PRO A 647 15.19 -56.51 39.70
CA PRO A 647 15.78 -56.25 38.40
C PRO A 647 17.23 -56.77 38.34
N GLN A 648 17.46 -57.77 37.49
CA GLN A 648 18.81 -58.11 37.03
C GLN A 648 19.39 -56.90 36.29
N LYS A 649 20.55 -56.44 36.75
CA LYS A 649 21.44 -55.52 36.01
C LYS A 649 21.89 -56.19 34.70
N THR A 650 21.12 -56.08 33.63
CA THR A 650 21.63 -56.26 32.27
C THR A 650 21.90 -54.89 31.68
N THR A 651 23.16 -54.47 31.79
CA THR A 651 23.75 -53.41 30.98
C THR A 651 23.80 -53.84 29.52
N ASN A 652 22.65 -53.87 28.84
CA ASN A 652 22.63 -53.76 27.38
C ASN A 652 22.58 -52.27 27.07
N LYS A 653 23.75 -51.67 26.90
CA LYS A 653 23.90 -50.39 26.21
C LYS A 653 23.08 -50.49 24.92
N VAL A 654 21.97 -49.75 24.85
CA VAL A 654 21.32 -49.44 23.57
C VAL A 654 22.43 -48.96 22.66
N SER A 655 22.64 -49.68 21.55
CA SER A 655 23.63 -49.33 20.54
C SER A 655 23.43 -47.87 20.16
N THR A 656 24.48 -47.06 20.28
CA THR A 656 24.52 -45.63 19.92
C THR A 656 24.21 -45.36 18.45
N ALA A 657 23.88 -46.39 17.65
CA ALA A 657 23.55 -46.33 16.24
C ALA A 657 22.07 -46.03 15.92
N SER A 658 21.16 -45.94 16.91
CA SER A 658 19.71 -45.72 16.69
C SER A 658 19.13 -44.43 17.30
N LEU A 659 19.97 -43.47 17.70
CA LEU A 659 19.50 -42.20 18.27
C LEU A 659 19.15 -41.22 17.14
N ASN A 660 18.01 -40.53 17.25
CA ASN A 660 17.69 -39.41 16.37
C ASN A 660 18.78 -38.32 16.46
N LYS A 661 18.96 -37.57 15.39
CA LYS A 661 19.94 -36.48 15.25
C LYS A 661 19.27 -35.14 15.53
N PRO A 662 20.03 -34.06 15.82
CA PRO A 662 19.45 -32.72 15.93
C PRO A 662 18.74 -32.24 14.65
N SER A 663 19.10 -32.76 13.48
CA SER A 663 18.41 -32.53 12.20
C SER A 663 17.05 -33.20 12.09
N ASP A 664 16.74 -34.17 12.95
CA ASP A 664 15.52 -34.95 12.81
C ASP A 664 14.33 -34.15 13.36
N LEU A 665 13.13 -34.48 12.87
CA LEU A 665 11.90 -33.79 13.27
C LEU A 665 11.70 -33.83 14.79
N LEU A 666 11.27 -32.70 15.33
CA LEU A 666 10.77 -32.57 16.71
C LEU A 666 9.25 -32.70 16.70
N TYR A 667 8.58 -31.92 15.84
CA TYR A 667 7.12 -31.92 15.75
C TYR A 667 6.64 -31.58 14.34
N VAL A 668 5.37 -31.89 14.11
CA VAL A 668 4.59 -31.36 12.99
C VAL A 668 3.33 -30.70 13.52
N VAL A 669 3.12 -29.43 13.16
CA VAL A 669 1.90 -28.67 13.46
C VAL A 669 1.07 -28.49 12.20
N PHE A 670 -0.24 -28.71 12.27
CA PHE A 670 -1.13 -28.64 11.11
C PHE A 670 -1.90 -27.32 11.06
N THR A 671 -1.80 -26.62 9.94
CA THR A 671 -2.51 -25.37 9.67
C THR A 671 -3.62 -25.54 8.63
N SER A 672 -4.44 -24.50 8.46
CA SER A 672 -5.44 -24.37 7.39
C SER A 672 -4.78 -24.45 6.01
N GLY A 673 -5.41 -25.16 5.07
CA GLY A 673 -4.90 -25.33 3.71
C GLY A 673 -5.91 -24.80 2.69
N THR A 674 -5.43 -24.06 1.68
CA THR A 674 -6.28 -23.48 0.61
C THR A 674 -7.09 -24.51 -0.19
N SER A 675 -6.69 -25.79 -0.17
CA SER A 675 -7.39 -26.91 -0.82
C SER A 675 -8.39 -27.63 0.10
N GLY A 676 -8.64 -27.13 1.32
CA GLY A 676 -9.50 -27.79 2.32
C GLY A 676 -8.84 -28.92 3.11
N THR A 677 -7.59 -29.28 2.80
CA THR A 677 -6.84 -30.32 3.52
C THR A 677 -5.84 -29.69 4.48
N PRO A 678 -5.76 -30.11 5.77
CA PRO A 678 -4.79 -29.60 6.72
C PRO A 678 -3.35 -29.80 6.24
N LYS A 679 -2.51 -28.78 6.43
CA LYS A 679 -1.13 -28.74 5.93
C LYS A 679 -0.15 -28.86 7.11
N GLY A 680 0.66 -29.92 7.13
CA GLY A 680 1.63 -30.16 8.20
C GLY A 680 2.91 -29.35 7.99
N ILE A 681 3.36 -28.61 9.01
CA ILE A 681 4.60 -27.84 9.02
C ILE A 681 5.65 -28.60 9.82
N MET A 682 6.79 -28.89 9.20
CA MET A 682 7.84 -29.74 9.76
C MET A 682 8.94 -28.92 10.45
N VAL A 683 9.14 -29.13 11.76
CA VAL A 683 10.16 -28.41 12.55
C VAL A 683 11.15 -29.39 13.17
N GLU A 684 12.44 -29.11 13.00
CA GLU A 684 13.56 -29.92 13.49
C GLU A 684 13.93 -29.59 14.94
N ASN A 685 14.57 -30.54 15.62
CA ASN A 685 15.11 -30.34 16.97
C ASN A 685 16.09 -29.16 17.04
N ARG A 686 17.05 -29.10 16.12
CA ARG A 686 18.04 -28.01 16.04
C ARG A 686 17.39 -26.64 15.87
N ALA A 687 16.31 -26.56 15.09
CA ALA A 687 15.65 -25.31 14.76
C ALA A 687 14.99 -24.74 16.02
N PHE A 688 14.25 -25.60 16.73
CA PHE A 688 13.62 -25.24 17.99
C PHE A 688 14.63 -24.91 19.09
N CYS A 689 15.71 -25.68 19.23
CA CYS A 689 16.79 -25.37 20.18
C CYS A 689 17.46 -24.02 19.91
N THR A 690 17.75 -23.72 18.64
CA THR A 690 18.35 -22.44 18.23
C THR A 690 17.40 -21.28 18.53
N TYR A 691 16.13 -21.47 18.21
CA TYR A 691 15.07 -20.50 18.44
C TYR A 691 14.89 -20.18 19.94
N ILE A 692 14.78 -21.19 20.81
CA ILE A 692 14.63 -20.97 22.26
C ILE A 692 15.86 -20.29 22.87
N ASP A 693 17.07 -20.68 22.46
CA ASP A 693 18.31 -20.02 22.92
C ASP A 693 18.33 -18.52 22.55
N ALA A 694 17.99 -18.19 21.30
CA ALA A 694 17.96 -16.81 20.84
C ALA A 694 16.84 -16.01 21.53
N LEU A 695 15.62 -16.57 21.60
CA LEU A 695 14.48 -15.92 22.23
C LEU A 695 14.76 -15.63 23.71
N ALA A 696 15.31 -16.60 24.43
CA ALA A 696 15.65 -16.46 25.84
C ALA A 696 16.68 -15.34 26.08
N ARG A 697 17.70 -15.23 25.21
CA ARG A 697 18.69 -14.14 25.29
C ARG A 697 18.09 -12.78 24.98
N MET A 698 17.29 -12.67 23.92
CA MET A 698 16.70 -11.39 23.49
C MET A 698 15.66 -10.85 24.48
N THR A 699 14.98 -11.73 25.19
CA THR A 699 13.92 -11.36 26.13
C THR A 699 14.36 -11.41 27.60
N ASN A 700 15.62 -11.75 27.89
CA ASN A 700 16.12 -11.98 29.25
C ASN A 700 15.28 -13.00 30.04
N ALA A 701 14.98 -14.13 29.41
CA ALA A 701 14.20 -15.19 30.02
C ALA A 701 14.91 -15.82 31.24
N LYS A 702 14.12 -16.25 32.23
CA LYS A 702 14.64 -16.70 33.54
C LYS A 702 14.36 -18.17 33.78
N SER A 703 15.34 -18.88 34.34
CA SER A 703 15.18 -20.28 34.80
C SER A 703 14.27 -20.40 36.03
N THR A 704 13.92 -19.29 36.68
CA THR A 704 12.98 -19.25 37.81
C THR A 704 11.53 -19.09 37.37
N TRP A 705 11.26 -18.91 36.07
CA TRP A 705 9.90 -18.70 35.60
C TRP A 705 9.01 -19.91 35.79
N ARG A 706 7.76 -19.61 36.17
CA ARG A 706 6.62 -20.52 36.08
C ARG A 706 5.78 -20.09 34.88
N GLY A 707 5.83 -20.87 33.81
CA GLY A 707 5.25 -20.56 32.50
C GLY A 707 3.86 -21.14 32.32
N LEU A 708 2.88 -20.34 31.91
CA LEU A 708 1.51 -20.78 31.67
C LEU A 708 1.35 -21.49 30.33
N VAL A 709 0.65 -22.64 30.32
CA VAL A 709 0.17 -23.29 29.10
C VAL A 709 -1.29 -22.93 28.85
N SER A 710 -1.52 -21.91 28.03
CA SER A 710 -2.84 -21.34 27.71
C SER A 710 -3.26 -21.63 26.27
N SER A 711 -2.31 -21.70 25.35
CA SER A 711 -2.54 -21.93 23.93
C SER A 711 -3.13 -23.31 23.67
N ALA A 712 -4.00 -23.45 22.67
CA ALA A 712 -4.53 -24.77 22.30
C ALA A 712 -3.43 -25.64 21.68
N TYR A 713 -3.49 -26.95 21.92
CA TYR A 713 -2.44 -27.89 21.50
C TYR A 713 -2.25 -28.03 19.99
N SER A 714 -3.24 -27.62 19.19
CA SER A 714 -3.10 -27.53 17.74
C SER A 714 -2.25 -26.35 17.26
N PHE A 715 -1.79 -25.48 18.17
CA PHE A 715 -0.92 -24.35 17.86
C PHE A 715 0.48 -24.55 18.40
N ASP A 716 1.45 -24.10 17.63
CA ASP A 716 2.87 -24.10 17.93
C ASP A 716 3.22 -23.23 19.14
N SER A 717 2.46 -22.17 19.45
CA SER A 717 2.59 -21.40 20.70
C SER A 717 2.47 -22.27 21.95
N SER A 718 1.65 -23.33 21.93
CA SER A 718 1.57 -24.27 23.07
C SER A 718 2.87 -25.04 23.29
N LEU A 719 3.69 -25.20 22.24
CA LEU A 719 5.01 -25.84 22.32
C LEU A 719 6.05 -24.86 22.87
N GLU A 720 5.98 -23.57 22.53
CA GLU A 720 6.76 -22.51 23.19
C GLU A 720 6.47 -22.51 24.69
N GLU A 721 5.17 -22.45 25.06
CA GLU A 721 4.71 -22.45 26.46
C GLU A 721 5.15 -23.69 27.25
N MET A 722 5.19 -24.87 26.60
CA MET A 722 5.55 -26.13 27.26
C MET A 722 7.06 -26.35 27.33
N LEU A 723 7.78 -26.17 26.22
CA LEU A 723 9.19 -26.58 26.12
C LEU A 723 10.16 -25.49 26.59
N MET A 724 9.84 -24.20 26.39
CA MET A 724 10.73 -23.12 26.79
C MET A 724 11.02 -23.13 28.31
N PRO A 725 10.02 -23.23 29.22
CA PRO A 725 10.31 -23.31 30.64
C PRO A 725 11.19 -24.51 31.00
N LEU A 726 10.93 -25.69 30.44
CA LEU A 726 11.72 -26.90 30.72
C LEU A 726 13.17 -26.78 30.25
N MET A 727 13.39 -26.24 29.06
CA MET A 727 14.72 -26.05 28.50
C MET A 727 15.54 -25.03 29.29
N LEU A 728 14.89 -24.08 29.96
CA LEU A 728 15.54 -23.10 30.84
C LEU A 728 15.70 -23.61 32.29
N GLY A 729 15.00 -24.68 32.68
CA GLY A 729 14.98 -25.21 34.04
C GLY A 729 13.88 -24.62 34.93
N GLY A 730 12.87 -23.96 34.37
CA GLY A 730 11.68 -23.41 35.04
C GLY A 730 10.58 -24.44 35.33
N THR A 731 9.36 -23.98 35.54
CA THR A 731 8.18 -24.84 35.81
C THR A 731 7.08 -24.55 34.80
N ILE A 732 6.43 -25.59 34.26
CA ILE A 732 5.23 -25.47 33.43
C ILE A 732 3.99 -25.44 34.33
N CYS A 733 3.07 -24.51 34.09
CA CYS A 733 1.77 -24.41 34.75
C CYS A 733 0.65 -24.80 33.78
N VAL A 734 -0.06 -25.90 34.07
CA VAL A 734 -1.11 -26.45 33.20
C VAL A 734 -2.49 -26.35 33.89
N PRO A 735 -3.26 -25.28 33.65
CA PRO A 735 -4.64 -25.17 34.13
C PRO A 735 -5.57 -26.15 33.43
N SER A 736 -6.72 -26.41 34.04
CA SER A 736 -7.79 -27.18 33.41
C SER A 736 -8.45 -26.38 32.28
N GLN A 737 -9.13 -27.07 31.35
CA GLN A 737 -9.89 -26.39 30.30
C GLN A 737 -11.01 -25.51 30.87
N HIS A 738 -11.61 -25.92 31.99
CA HIS A 738 -12.63 -25.13 32.69
C HIS A 738 -12.06 -23.82 33.23
N GLU A 739 -10.89 -23.85 33.85
CA GLU A 739 -10.24 -22.64 34.38
C GLU A 739 -9.83 -21.68 33.27
N LEU A 740 -9.25 -22.16 32.17
CA LEU A 740 -8.93 -21.29 31.03
C LEU A 740 -10.15 -20.56 30.47
N SER A 741 -11.32 -21.19 30.52
CA SER A 741 -12.55 -20.65 29.93
C SER A 741 -13.32 -19.73 30.88
N ASN A 742 -13.17 -19.90 32.20
CA ASN A 742 -14.03 -19.27 33.21
C ASN A 742 -13.28 -18.47 34.29
N ASP A 743 -12.04 -18.83 34.63
CA ASP A 743 -11.26 -18.20 35.71
C ASP A 743 -9.74 -18.33 35.46
N LEU A 744 -9.27 -17.73 34.37
CA LEU A 744 -7.85 -17.78 34.00
C LEU A 744 -6.99 -17.00 35.01
N THR A 745 -7.44 -15.81 35.40
CA THR A 745 -6.75 -14.95 36.37
C THR A 745 -6.56 -15.67 37.71
N GLY A 746 -7.61 -16.31 38.25
CA GLY A 746 -7.53 -17.08 39.50
C GLY A 746 -6.56 -18.26 39.39
N ALA A 747 -6.59 -18.99 38.27
CA ALA A 747 -5.66 -20.09 38.03
C ALA A 747 -4.19 -19.61 37.96
N MET A 748 -3.92 -18.51 37.24
CA MET A 748 -2.57 -17.93 37.14
C MET A 748 -2.02 -17.52 38.50
N ASN A 749 -2.83 -16.84 39.30
CA ASN A 749 -2.43 -16.41 40.64
C ASN A 749 -2.17 -17.60 41.57
N ARG A 750 -3.05 -18.61 41.57
CA ARG A 750 -2.89 -19.82 42.38
C ARG A 750 -1.66 -20.63 41.98
N MET A 751 -1.36 -20.71 40.68
CA MET A 751 -0.20 -21.43 40.16
C MET A 751 1.10 -20.59 40.20
N GLU A 752 1.02 -19.34 40.67
CA GLU A 752 2.12 -18.37 40.72
C GLU A 752 2.81 -18.19 39.35
N VAL A 753 2.03 -17.97 38.31
CA VAL A 753 2.55 -17.78 36.95
C VAL A 753 3.37 -16.49 36.86
N HIS A 754 4.58 -16.59 36.31
CA HIS A 754 5.51 -15.46 36.10
C HIS A 754 5.58 -15.02 34.64
N TRP A 755 5.36 -15.96 33.72
CA TRP A 755 5.43 -15.75 32.28
C TRP A 755 4.33 -16.49 31.53
N GLY A 756 3.83 -15.91 30.45
CA GLY A 756 2.85 -16.55 29.57
C GLY A 756 2.79 -15.90 28.19
N VAL A 757 2.08 -16.54 27.27
CA VAL A 757 1.86 -16.06 25.90
C VAL A 757 0.36 -15.89 25.68
N PHE A 758 -0.08 -14.67 25.33
CA PHE A 758 -1.48 -14.38 25.01
C PHE A 758 -1.64 -13.93 23.56
N THR A 759 -2.84 -14.14 23.02
CA THR A 759 -3.28 -13.38 21.85
C THR A 759 -3.74 -11.99 22.30
N PRO A 760 -3.66 -10.95 21.45
CA PRO A 760 -4.28 -9.67 21.73
C PRO A 760 -5.74 -9.81 22.17
N SER A 761 -6.49 -10.72 21.54
CA SER A 761 -7.88 -11.02 21.89
C SER A 761 -8.05 -11.57 23.30
N LEU A 762 -7.18 -12.48 23.75
CA LEU A 762 -7.22 -12.98 25.13
C LEU A 762 -6.81 -11.90 26.13
N ALA A 763 -5.75 -11.15 25.84
CA ALA A 763 -5.26 -10.08 26.71
C ALA A 763 -6.32 -8.99 26.97
N ARG A 764 -7.20 -8.70 26.01
CA ARG A 764 -8.30 -7.73 26.21
C ARG A 764 -9.35 -8.18 27.25
N LEU A 765 -9.43 -9.47 27.54
CA LEU A 765 -10.42 -10.02 28.49
C LEU A 765 -9.95 -10.01 29.93
N ILE A 766 -8.69 -9.62 30.18
CA ILE A 766 -8.05 -9.73 31.49
C ILE A 766 -7.61 -8.34 31.95
N ASP A 767 -7.94 -7.97 33.18
CA ASP A 767 -7.37 -6.77 33.80
C ASP A 767 -5.94 -7.08 34.27
N PRO A 768 -4.89 -6.41 33.72
CA PRO A 768 -3.51 -6.66 34.12
C PRO A 768 -3.24 -6.46 35.61
N ARG A 769 -4.06 -5.66 36.31
CA ARG A 769 -3.90 -5.38 37.74
C ARG A 769 -4.32 -6.54 38.64
N GLU A 770 -5.07 -7.50 38.10
CA GLU A 770 -5.48 -8.70 38.83
C GLU A 770 -4.44 -9.84 38.74
N LEU A 771 -3.41 -9.67 37.90
CA LEU A 771 -2.34 -10.65 37.70
C LEU A 771 -1.19 -10.38 38.69
N ASN A 772 -1.29 -10.94 39.89
CA ASN A 772 -0.45 -10.58 41.03
C ASN A 772 1.01 -11.06 40.91
N THR A 773 1.25 -12.12 40.15
CA THR A 773 2.59 -12.76 40.05
C THR A 773 3.22 -12.62 38.67
N LEU A 774 2.47 -12.17 37.66
CA LEU A 774 2.95 -12.12 36.28
C LEU A 774 3.93 -10.96 36.09
N THR A 775 5.15 -11.26 35.65
CA THR A 775 6.20 -10.23 35.45
C THR A 775 6.49 -9.96 33.99
N ASP A 776 6.36 -10.98 33.14
CA ASP A 776 6.68 -10.92 31.71
C ASP A 776 5.50 -11.51 30.93
N LEU A 777 4.95 -10.77 29.97
CA LEU A 777 3.86 -11.25 29.11
C LEU A 777 4.26 -11.12 27.65
N TYR A 778 4.19 -12.23 26.92
CA TYR A 778 4.33 -12.22 25.48
C TYR A 778 2.94 -12.10 24.86
N ILE A 779 2.80 -11.24 23.86
CA ILE A 779 1.57 -11.11 23.10
C ILE A 779 1.88 -11.31 21.62
N GLY A 780 1.20 -12.25 20.98
CA GLY A 780 1.45 -12.60 19.60
C GLY A 780 0.27 -13.29 18.93
N GLY A 781 0.45 -13.69 17.67
CA GLY A 781 -0.60 -14.36 16.89
C GLY A 781 -1.62 -13.43 16.24
N GLU A 782 -1.73 -12.16 16.66
CA GLU A 782 -2.52 -11.10 16.00
C GLU A 782 -1.74 -9.77 16.02
N GLN A 783 -2.23 -8.75 15.31
CA GLN A 783 -1.64 -7.42 15.40
C GLN A 783 -1.87 -6.84 16.79
N MET A 784 -0.80 -6.38 17.44
CA MET A 784 -0.87 -5.68 18.72
C MET A 784 -1.48 -4.29 18.53
N THR A 785 -2.11 -3.76 19.59
CA THR A 785 -2.73 -2.42 19.57
C THR A 785 -2.06 -1.52 20.61
N ASP A 786 -1.99 -0.22 20.35
CA ASP A 786 -1.45 0.76 21.32
C ASP A 786 -2.22 0.75 22.64
N ALA A 787 -3.53 0.44 22.62
CA ALA A 787 -4.35 0.31 23.81
C ALA A 787 -3.84 -0.79 24.76
N LEU A 788 -3.46 -1.96 24.22
CA LEU A 788 -2.86 -3.05 25.00
C LEU A 788 -1.48 -2.68 25.55
N VAL A 789 -0.67 -1.97 24.76
CA VAL A 789 0.65 -1.49 25.21
C VAL A 789 0.47 -0.54 26.39
N GLN A 790 -0.50 0.38 26.32
CA GLN A 790 -0.80 1.32 27.40
C GLN A 790 -1.38 0.62 28.63
N SER A 791 -2.24 -0.39 28.47
CA SER A 791 -2.88 -1.06 29.61
C SER A 791 -1.93 -1.99 30.37
N TYR A 792 -1.08 -2.76 29.66
CA TYR A 792 -0.16 -3.71 30.27
C TYR A 792 1.21 -3.10 30.58
N GLY A 793 1.72 -2.23 29.72
CA GLY A 793 3.12 -1.78 29.73
C GLY A 793 3.55 -0.98 30.96
N SER A 794 2.60 -0.48 31.76
CA SER A 794 2.88 0.18 33.04
C SER A 794 3.13 -0.78 34.20
N CYS A 795 2.67 -2.03 34.11
CA CYS A 795 2.65 -2.98 35.22
C CYS A 795 3.47 -4.25 34.93
N ILE A 796 3.58 -4.64 33.67
CA ILE A 796 4.18 -5.91 33.24
C ILE A 796 5.14 -5.61 32.09
N LYS A 797 6.27 -6.31 32.03
CA LYS A 797 7.15 -6.23 30.87
C LYS A 797 6.45 -6.90 29.70
N LEU A 798 6.03 -6.10 28.73
CA LEU A 798 5.30 -6.56 27.57
C LEU A 798 6.26 -6.80 26.41
N THR A 799 6.13 -7.96 25.78
CA THR A 799 6.88 -8.32 24.56
C THR A 799 5.90 -8.68 23.46
N ASN A 800 5.95 -7.96 22.34
CA ASN A 800 5.26 -8.36 21.13
C ASN A 800 6.05 -9.45 20.43
N THR A 801 5.38 -10.55 20.10
CA THR A 801 5.96 -11.69 19.38
C THR A 801 5.28 -11.85 18.02
N TYR A 802 6.10 -11.90 16.98
CA TYR A 802 5.65 -12.12 15.61
C TYR A 802 6.35 -13.36 15.06
N GLY A 803 5.62 -14.29 14.46
CA GLY A 803 6.21 -15.43 13.78
C GLY A 803 5.17 -16.21 12.99
N PRO A 804 5.53 -16.74 11.80
CA PRO A 804 4.79 -17.81 11.16
C PRO A 804 5.26 -19.17 11.71
N SER A 805 4.35 -20.16 11.75
CA SER A 805 4.67 -21.51 12.24
C SER A 805 5.80 -22.21 11.47
N GLU A 806 6.04 -21.79 10.23
CA GLU A 806 7.15 -22.25 9.40
C GLU A 806 8.55 -21.82 9.89
N CYS A 807 8.66 -20.95 10.90
CA CYS A 807 9.94 -20.45 11.43
C CYS A 807 10.06 -20.56 12.95
N CYS A 808 9.42 -21.57 13.54
CA CYS A 808 9.13 -21.64 14.98
C CYS A 808 8.17 -20.50 15.42
N PRO A 809 7.51 -20.60 16.59
CA PRO A 809 6.38 -19.73 16.94
C PRO A 809 6.68 -18.22 16.90
N THR A 810 7.89 -17.82 17.29
CA THR A 810 8.29 -16.42 17.40
C THR A 810 9.54 -16.13 16.56
N GLY A 811 9.35 -15.53 15.38
CA GLY A 811 10.42 -15.16 14.45
C GLY A 811 10.97 -13.74 14.64
N CYS A 812 10.23 -12.84 15.27
CA CYS A 812 10.65 -11.47 15.61
C CYS A 812 10.07 -11.05 16.97
N VAL A 813 10.80 -10.19 17.70
CA VAL A 813 10.34 -9.63 18.97
C VAL A 813 10.63 -8.14 19.12
N SER A 814 9.70 -7.46 19.79
CA SER A 814 9.89 -6.13 20.36
C SER A 814 9.38 -6.10 21.80
N SER A 815 9.98 -5.30 22.68
CA SER A 815 9.59 -5.21 24.08
C SER A 815 9.50 -3.77 24.57
N THR A 816 8.71 -3.53 25.63
CA THR A 816 8.68 -2.25 26.33
C THR A 816 10.08 -1.84 26.82
N PRO A 817 10.44 -0.54 26.79
CA PRO A 817 9.56 0.62 26.60
C PRO A 817 9.37 1.07 25.14
N GLU A 818 10.05 0.45 24.17
CA GLU A 818 10.09 0.91 22.76
C GLU A 818 8.91 0.40 21.90
N LEU A 819 7.99 -0.35 22.52
CA LEU A 819 6.90 -1.07 21.87
C LEU A 819 5.69 -0.17 21.56
N TYR A 820 5.07 -0.39 20.40
CA TYR A 820 3.78 0.15 19.96
C TYR A 820 3.09 -0.87 19.03
N GLY A 821 1.81 -0.70 18.72
CA GLY A 821 0.96 -1.77 18.15
C GLY A 821 1.44 -2.42 16.85
N GLY A 822 2.07 -1.65 15.96
CA GLY A 822 2.63 -2.18 14.70
C GLY A 822 4.04 -2.76 14.81
N HIS A 823 4.72 -2.59 15.94
CA HIS A 823 6.16 -2.82 16.04
C HIS A 823 6.49 -4.28 16.34
N ILE A 824 7.08 -4.97 15.36
CA ILE A 824 7.49 -6.39 15.50
C ILE A 824 8.97 -6.56 15.83
N GLY A 825 9.73 -5.46 15.85
CA GLY A 825 11.10 -5.42 16.37
C GLY A 825 12.12 -6.10 15.47
N ARG A 826 12.91 -7.04 16.02
CA ARG A 826 14.06 -7.69 15.35
C ARG A 826 13.91 -9.20 15.27
N GLY A 827 14.58 -9.81 14.30
CA GLY A 827 14.58 -11.27 14.09
C GLY A 827 15.13 -12.07 15.28
N VAL A 828 14.48 -13.20 15.59
CA VAL A 828 14.87 -14.20 16.59
C VAL A 828 15.42 -15.41 15.87
N ALA A 829 16.68 -15.76 16.14
CA ALA A 829 17.38 -16.86 15.46
C ALA A 829 17.38 -16.76 13.91
N CYS A 830 17.06 -15.60 13.34
CA CYS A 830 17.09 -15.33 11.91
C CYS A 830 17.51 -13.89 11.61
N ARG A 831 17.98 -13.71 10.39
CA ARG A 831 17.99 -12.43 9.68
C ARG A 831 16.63 -12.20 9.04
N THR A 832 16.33 -10.93 8.80
CA THR A 832 15.05 -10.48 8.28
C THR A 832 15.30 -9.64 7.06
N TRP A 833 14.63 -9.93 5.94
CA TRP A 833 14.79 -9.22 4.68
C TRP A 833 13.43 -8.71 4.18
N ILE A 834 13.34 -7.43 3.79
CA ILE A 834 12.13 -6.86 3.17
C ILE A 834 12.37 -6.75 1.67
N VAL A 835 11.60 -7.49 0.87
CA VAL A 835 11.74 -7.59 -0.60
C VAL A 835 10.49 -7.14 -1.33
N ASP A 836 10.59 -6.89 -2.64
CA ASP A 836 9.44 -6.56 -3.47
C ASP A 836 8.40 -7.70 -3.39
N PRO A 837 7.12 -7.42 -3.06
CA PRO A 837 6.10 -8.45 -2.86
C PRO A 837 5.86 -9.36 -4.09
N ASN A 838 6.19 -8.88 -5.29
CA ASN A 838 6.03 -9.59 -6.54
C ASN A 838 7.35 -10.18 -7.06
N ASN A 839 8.49 -9.83 -6.46
CA ASN A 839 9.80 -10.31 -6.90
C ASN A 839 10.86 -10.28 -5.78
N HIS A 840 11.14 -11.43 -5.17
CA HIS A 840 12.14 -11.54 -4.09
C HIS A 840 13.60 -11.27 -4.52
N GLU A 841 13.87 -11.15 -5.83
CA GLU A 841 15.18 -10.74 -6.34
C GLU A 841 15.44 -9.23 -6.17
N LYS A 842 14.48 -8.49 -5.60
CA LYS A 842 14.60 -7.05 -5.34
C LYS A 842 14.40 -6.77 -3.86
N LEU A 843 15.44 -6.27 -3.21
CA LEU A 843 15.35 -5.72 -1.86
C LEU A 843 14.51 -4.43 -1.90
N MET A 844 13.84 -4.08 -0.80
CA MET A 844 13.16 -2.79 -0.65
C MET A 844 14.03 -1.79 0.12
N PRO A 845 13.93 -0.48 -0.16
CA PRO A 845 14.54 0.56 0.66
C PRO A 845 14.02 0.58 2.09
N VAL A 846 14.80 1.17 3.00
CA VAL A 846 14.35 1.46 4.36
C VAL A 846 13.09 2.34 4.31
N GLY A 847 12.09 2.04 5.14
CA GLY A 847 10.80 2.74 5.15
C GLY A 847 9.79 2.32 4.06
N CYS A 848 10.23 1.57 3.04
CA CYS A 848 9.33 1.05 2.01
C CYS A 848 8.67 -0.27 2.45
N ILE A 849 7.42 -0.46 2.02
CA ILE A 849 6.65 -1.67 2.32
C ILE A 849 7.06 -2.77 1.34
N GLY A 850 7.38 -3.95 1.86
CA GLY A 850 7.69 -5.14 1.08
C GLY A 850 7.29 -6.42 1.79
N GLU A 851 7.47 -7.55 1.13
CA GLU A 851 7.28 -8.87 1.73
C GLU A 851 8.44 -9.21 2.67
N LEU A 852 8.13 -9.68 3.88
CA LEU A 852 9.12 -10.13 4.85
C LEU A 852 9.57 -11.56 4.54
N ILE A 853 10.89 -11.77 4.54
CA ILE A 853 11.56 -13.06 4.45
C ILE A 853 12.36 -13.31 5.72
N LEU A 854 12.24 -14.52 6.28
CA LEU A 854 13.03 -14.98 7.42
C LEU A 854 14.13 -15.93 6.95
N ASP A 855 15.36 -15.66 7.38
CA ASP A 855 16.59 -16.33 6.94
C ASP A 855 17.43 -16.74 8.16
N GLY A 856 17.28 -18.00 8.60
CA GLY A 856 17.98 -18.47 9.80
C GLY A 856 17.75 -19.95 10.11
N PRO A 857 18.48 -20.51 11.08
CA PRO A 857 18.33 -21.92 11.47
C PRO A 857 16.99 -22.27 12.12
N ASN A 858 16.16 -21.28 12.48
CA ASN A 858 14.80 -21.49 12.98
C ASN A 858 13.79 -21.81 11.88
N VAL A 859 14.14 -21.62 10.61
CA VAL A 859 13.29 -21.98 9.47
C VAL A 859 13.07 -23.49 9.44
N GLY A 860 11.80 -23.90 9.36
CA GLY A 860 11.39 -25.30 9.29
C GLY A 860 11.78 -25.97 7.99
N ARG A 861 11.66 -27.31 7.94
CA ARG A 861 12.10 -28.14 6.81
C ARG A 861 11.21 -27.99 5.57
N GLY A 862 9.94 -27.63 5.77
CA GLY A 862 8.96 -27.57 4.69
C GLY A 862 7.59 -28.04 5.14
N TYR A 863 6.76 -28.39 4.16
CA TYR A 863 5.42 -28.93 4.37
C TYR A 863 5.38 -30.44 4.15
N LEU A 864 4.75 -31.15 5.09
CA LEU A 864 4.63 -32.60 5.09
C LEU A 864 3.88 -33.05 3.83
N ASN A 865 4.50 -33.94 3.05
CA ASN A 865 3.95 -34.53 1.82
C ASN A 865 3.50 -33.51 0.74
N ASP A 866 4.06 -32.29 0.74
CA ASP A 866 3.72 -31.22 -0.22
C ASP A 866 4.97 -30.45 -0.70
N GLU A 867 5.74 -31.09 -1.60
CA GLU A 867 6.99 -30.52 -2.14
C GLU A 867 6.78 -29.28 -3.01
N GLU A 868 5.63 -29.18 -3.69
CA GLU A 868 5.33 -28.04 -4.56
C GLU A 868 5.14 -26.77 -3.72
N LYS A 869 4.26 -26.81 -2.70
CA LYS A 869 4.10 -25.66 -1.80
C LYS A 869 5.35 -25.41 -0.97
N SER A 870 6.12 -26.45 -0.66
CA SER A 870 7.40 -26.29 0.04
C SER A 870 8.37 -25.45 -0.79
N ARG A 871 8.60 -25.78 -2.06
CA ARG A 871 9.48 -24.98 -2.94
C ARG A 871 8.96 -23.56 -3.20
N ALA A 872 7.64 -23.37 -3.19
CA ALA A 872 7.04 -22.05 -3.40
C ALA A 872 7.26 -21.09 -2.21
N ALA A 873 7.25 -21.61 -0.98
CA ALA A 873 7.35 -20.81 0.24
C ALA A 873 8.77 -20.82 0.87
N PHE A 874 9.48 -21.94 0.78
CA PHE A 874 10.84 -22.13 1.26
C PHE A 874 11.82 -22.00 0.09
N ILE A 875 12.29 -20.78 -0.14
CA ILE A 875 13.08 -20.41 -1.31
C ILE A 875 14.58 -20.53 -1.04
N ASP A 876 15.35 -20.70 -2.12
CA ASP A 876 16.78 -20.48 -2.10
C ASP A 876 17.11 -18.99 -1.92
N ALA A 877 18.33 -18.69 -1.48
CA ALA A 877 18.77 -17.30 -1.37
C ALA A 877 18.74 -16.57 -2.73
N PRO A 878 18.19 -15.34 -2.77
CA PRO A 878 18.22 -14.50 -3.96
C PRO A 878 19.64 -14.23 -4.48
N SER A 879 19.75 -13.85 -5.75
CA SER A 879 21.03 -13.51 -6.40
C SER A 879 21.86 -12.47 -5.64
N TRP A 880 21.24 -11.38 -5.20
CA TRP A 880 21.90 -10.30 -4.47
C TRP A 880 22.51 -10.74 -3.14
N LEU A 881 21.91 -11.73 -2.47
CA LEU A 881 22.43 -12.30 -1.22
C LEU A 881 23.54 -13.31 -1.50
N ARG A 882 23.31 -14.23 -2.45
CA ARG A 882 24.30 -15.23 -2.86
C ARG A 882 25.60 -14.60 -3.33
N GLU A 883 25.53 -13.53 -4.13
CA GLU A 883 26.71 -12.83 -4.62
C GLU A 883 27.55 -12.20 -3.50
N LYS A 884 26.88 -11.61 -2.50
CA LYS A 884 27.54 -11.01 -1.33
C LYS A 884 28.19 -12.05 -0.42
N GLU A 885 27.60 -13.24 -0.33
CA GLU A 885 28.01 -14.29 0.63
C GLU A 885 28.81 -15.43 0.00
N LYS A 886 29.13 -15.35 -1.29
CA LYS A 886 29.87 -16.38 -2.05
C LYS A 886 31.15 -16.90 -1.38
N THR A 887 31.77 -16.10 -0.50
CA THR A 887 33.03 -16.43 0.18
C THR A 887 32.91 -16.59 1.70
N GLN A 888 31.70 -16.50 2.26
CA GLN A 888 31.51 -16.63 3.72
C GLN A 888 31.45 -18.10 4.15
N ILE A 889 32.28 -18.45 5.14
CA ILE A 889 32.30 -19.74 5.83
C ILE A 889 31.92 -19.46 7.27
N VAL A 890 30.97 -20.22 7.82
CA VAL A 890 30.60 -20.17 9.25
C VAL A 890 30.84 -21.55 9.83
N ASN A 891 31.70 -21.65 10.85
CA ASN A 891 32.08 -22.92 11.51
C ASN A 891 32.49 -24.02 10.52
N ASP A 892 33.46 -23.73 9.64
CA ASP A 892 34.02 -24.64 8.63
C ASP A 892 33.03 -25.25 7.62
N THR A 893 31.78 -24.75 7.59
CA THR A 893 30.75 -25.17 6.64
C THR A 893 30.41 -24.00 5.72
N PRO A 894 30.30 -24.23 4.40
CA PRO A 894 29.73 -23.23 3.50
C PRO A 894 28.35 -22.81 4.00
N LEU A 895 28.08 -21.51 3.97
CA LEU A 895 26.80 -20.94 4.39
C LEU A 895 25.59 -21.46 3.57
N TYR A 896 25.89 -22.09 2.42
CA TYR A 896 24.93 -22.62 1.45
C TYR A 896 25.15 -24.12 1.16
N PRO A 897 24.07 -24.88 0.86
CA PRO A 897 22.69 -24.42 0.68
C PRO A 897 21.93 -24.23 2.00
N ARG A 898 21.16 -23.13 2.11
CA ARG A 898 20.21 -22.85 3.21
C ARG A 898 18.89 -22.33 2.64
N GLN A 899 17.78 -22.64 3.30
CA GLN A 899 16.44 -22.20 2.89
C GLN A 899 16.01 -20.94 3.65
N MET A 900 15.28 -20.07 2.96
CA MET A 900 14.64 -18.89 3.53
C MET A 900 13.13 -19.03 3.39
N TYR A 901 12.37 -18.48 4.33
CA TYR A 901 10.91 -18.57 4.30
C TYR A 901 10.25 -17.25 3.89
N LYS A 902 9.43 -17.31 2.83
CA LYS A 902 8.56 -16.21 2.42
C LYS A 902 7.30 -16.19 3.28
N THR A 903 7.17 -15.17 4.12
CA THR A 903 6.08 -15.10 5.10
C THR A 903 4.71 -14.85 4.46
N GLY A 904 4.67 -14.12 3.33
CA GLY A 904 3.44 -13.54 2.78
C GLY A 904 2.94 -12.30 3.55
N ASP A 905 3.67 -11.88 4.59
CA ASP A 905 3.39 -10.69 5.37
C ASP A 905 4.11 -9.48 4.78
N LEU A 906 3.42 -8.35 4.76
CA LEU A 906 3.95 -7.05 4.37
C LEU A 906 4.49 -6.33 5.61
N ALA A 907 5.72 -5.86 5.52
CA ALA A 907 6.41 -5.13 6.58
C ALA A 907 7.31 -4.03 5.97
N ARG A 908 7.86 -3.18 6.82
CA ARG A 908 8.91 -2.22 6.45
C ARG A 908 9.96 -2.10 7.54
N TYR A 909 11.18 -1.73 7.16
CA TYR A 909 12.19 -1.30 8.14
C TYR A 909 11.89 0.10 8.66
N CYS A 910 12.03 0.27 9.96
CA CYS A 910 12.21 1.56 10.62
C CYS A 910 13.66 2.04 10.42
N SER A 911 13.90 3.33 10.68
CA SER A 911 15.23 3.95 10.55
C SER A 911 16.31 3.35 11.47
N ASN A 912 15.91 2.68 12.56
CA ASN A 912 16.81 2.01 13.51
C ASN A 912 17.03 0.52 13.21
N GLY A 913 16.48 -0.01 12.10
CA GLY A 913 16.59 -1.41 11.70
C GLY A 913 15.65 -2.38 12.41
N THR A 914 14.75 -1.87 13.25
CA THR A 914 13.56 -2.65 13.67
C THR A 914 12.52 -2.63 12.55
N MET A 915 11.43 -3.38 12.71
CA MET A 915 10.40 -3.49 11.68
C MET A 915 9.00 -3.19 12.21
N GLU A 916 8.17 -2.71 11.29
CA GLU A 916 6.73 -2.55 11.48
C GLU A 916 5.96 -3.54 10.58
N TYR A 917 4.98 -4.21 11.16
CA TYR A 917 4.01 -5.02 10.46
C TYR A 917 2.95 -4.14 9.79
N ILE A 918 2.63 -4.43 8.54
CA ILE A 918 1.65 -3.67 7.74
C ILE A 918 0.38 -4.50 7.47
N GLY A 919 0.52 -5.79 7.15
CA GLY A 919 -0.61 -6.64 6.83
C GLY A 919 -0.23 -7.88 6.03
N ARG A 920 -1.21 -8.54 5.41
CA ARG A 920 -1.02 -9.69 4.52
C ARG A 920 -1.04 -9.25 3.06
N LYS A 921 -0.23 -9.90 2.22
CA LYS A 921 -0.31 -9.73 0.77
C LYS A 921 -1.42 -10.59 0.13
N ASP A 922 -1.83 -11.66 0.83
CA ASP A 922 -2.86 -12.62 0.41
C ASP A 922 -4.13 -12.50 1.27
N GLN A 923 -5.08 -13.42 1.07
CA GLN A 923 -6.37 -13.43 1.77
C GLN A 923 -6.33 -14.18 3.12
N GLN A 924 -5.14 -14.55 3.58
CA GLN A 924 -4.99 -15.13 4.91
C GLN A 924 -5.31 -14.08 5.97
N ILE A 925 -5.91 -14.53 7.04
CA ILE A 925 -6.23 -13.67 8.17
C ILE A 925 -5.79 -14.34 9.47
N LYS A 926 -5.57 -13.52 10.49
CA LYS A 926 -5.44 -13.95 11.88
C LYS A 926 -6.73 -13.60 12.60
N PHE A 927 -7.51 -14.62 12.99
CA PHE A 927 -8.79 -14.47 13.66
C PHE A 927 -8.72 -15.16 15.03
N TYR A 928 -8.87 -14.39 16.12
CA TYR A 928 -8.64 -14.86 17.49
C TYR A 928 -7.27 -15.55 17.70
N GLY A 929 -6.23 -15.02 17.05
CA GLY A 929 -4.86 -15.55 17.04
C GLY A 929 -4.61 -16.71 16.10
N GLN A 930 -5.62 -17.13 15.33
CA GLN A 930 -5.56 -18.32 14.51
C GLN A 930 -5.41 -17.95 13.04
N ARG A 931 -4.45 -18.58 12.36
CA ARG A 931 -4.28 -18.44 10.92
C ARG A 931 -5.42 -19.17 10.22
N ILE A 932 -6.23 -18.43 9.46
CA ILE A 932 -7.35 -18.96 8.70
C ILE A 932 -7.20 -18.55 7.24
N GLU A 933 -7.40 -19.52 6.35
CA GLU A 933 -7.62 -19.31 4.93
C GLU A 933 -9.11 -19.15 4.68
N LEU A 934 -9.57 -17.95 4.32
CA LEU A 934 -11.00 -17.72 4.02
C LEU A 934 -11.49 -18.65 2.89
N GLY A 935 -10.62 -18.96 1.94
CA GLY A 935 -10.87 -19.92 0.86
C GLY A 935 -11.15 -21.35 1.34
N GLU A 936 -10.59 -21.81 2.48
CA GLU A 936 -10.91 -23.14 3.04
C GLU A 936 -12.38 -23.18 3.48
N ILE A 937 -12.86 -22.12 4.14
CA ILE A 937 -14.25 -22.01 4.58
C ILE A 937 -15.17 -21.91 3.35
N GLU A 938 -14.82 -21.08 2.37
CA GLU A 938 -15.54 -20.95 1.09
C GLU A 938 -15.66 -22.31 0.38
N HIS A 939 -14.57 -23.09 0.31
CA HIS A 939 -14.55 -24.42 -0.29
C HIS A 939 -15.48 -25.41 0.44
N HIS A 940 -15.42 -25.46 1.77
CA HIS A 940 -16.29 -26.36 2.54
C HIS A 940 -17.78 -25.95 2.46
N ILE A 941 -18.09 -24.66 2.42
CA ILE A 941 -19.45 -24.17 2.17
C ILE A 941 -19.91 -24.63 0.78
N GLN A 942 -19.11 -24.41 -0.26
CA GLN A 942 -19.44 -24.82 -1.62
C GLN A 942 -19.63 -26.33 -1.74
N SER A 943 -18.80 -27.13 -1.05
CA SER A 943 -18.91 -28.59 -1.02
C SER A 943 -20.24 -29.07 -0.41
N VAL A 944 -20.67 -28.50 0.72
CA VAL A 944 -21.96 -28.83 1.35
C VAL A 944 -23.15 -28.41 0.47
N LEU A 945 -23.07 -27.24 -0.19
CA LEU A 945 -24.10 -26.76 -1.10
C LEU A 945 -24.17 -27.58 -2.41
N SER A 946 -23.04 -28.06 -2.89
CA SER A 946 -22.97 -28.91 -4.09
C SER A 946 -23.57 -30.29 -3.85
N GLU A 947 -23.40 -30.87 -2.66
CA GLU A 947 -24.03 -32.14 -2.26
C GLU A 947 -25.56 -32.04 -2.18
N SER A 948 -26.09 -30.84 -1.95
CA SER A 948 -27.54 -30.55 -2.00
C SER A 948 -28.04 -30.19 -3.41
N SER A 949 -27.21 -30.38 -4.45
CA SER A 949 -27.53 -30.17 -5.88
C SER A 949 -27.80 -28.72 -6.30
N GLU A 950 -27.19 -27.72 -5.65
CA GLU A 950 -27.37 -26.31 -6.00
C GLU A 950 -26.05 -25.55 -6.15
N ALA A 951 -25.89 -24.83 -7.27
CA ALA A 951 -24.75 -23.95 -7.50
C ALA A 951 -24.97 -22.62 -6.77
N ALA A 952 -24.08 -22.29 -5.82
CA ALA A 952 -24.11 -21.02 -5.10
C ALA A 952 -22.74 -20.33 -5.16
N GLU A 953 -22.71 -19.07 -5.57
CA GLU A 953 -21.52 -18.24 -5.38
C GLU A 953 -21.38 -17.92 -3.89
N THR A 954 -20.19 -18.12 -3.35
CA THR A 954 -19.93 -17.94 -1.91
C THR A 954 -18.67 -17.08 -1.70
N ALA A 955 -18.73 -16.18 -0.73
CA ALA A 955 -17.59 -15.45 -0.22
C ALA A 955 -17.62 -15.46 1.33
N VAL A 956 -16.47 -15.56 1.99
CA VAL A 956 -16.38 -15.46 3.46
C VAL A 956 -15.48 -14.28 3.81
N GLU A 957 -15.87 -13.49 4.81
CA GLU A 957 -15.11 -12.31 5.23
C GLU A 957 -15.20 -12.06 6.74
N VAL A 958 -14.19 -11.40 7.31
CA VAL A 958 -14.24 -10.91 8.70
C VAL A 958 -14.77 -9.50 8.74
N ALA A 959 -15.79 -9.29 9.57
CA ALA A 959 -16.46 -8.01 9.73
C ALA A 959 -16.70 -7.66 11.21
N THR A 960 -17.02 -6.40 11.47
CA THR A 960 -17.41 -5.86 12.79
C THR A 960 -18.71 -5.06 12.66
N ARG A 961 -19.39 -4.81 13.77
CA ARG A 961 -20.68 -4.11 13.82
C ARG A 961 -20.51 -2.68 14.36
N THR A 962 -21.39 -1.76 13.94
CA THR A 962 -21.42 -0.39 14.48
C THR A 962 -21.72 -0.40 15.99
N GLY A 963 -20.92 0.33 16.78
CA GLY A 963 -21.05 0.37 18.26
C GLY A 963 -20.32 -0.74 19.01
N GLU A 964 -19.91 -1.80 18.33
CA GLU A 964 -19.08 -2.90 18.83
C GLU A 964 -17.78 -2.97 18.01
N SER A 965 -17.06 -1.84 17.93
CA SER A 965 -15.97 -1.62 16.96
C SER A 965 -14.89 -2.70 16.93
N ASP A 966 -14.78 -3.50 18.00
CA ASP A 966 -13.65 -4.39 18.23
C ASP A 966 -14.03 -5.89 18.24
N GLN A 967 -15.32 -6.27 18.15
CA GLN A 967 -15.71 -7.69 18.10
C GLN A 967 -15.80 -8.17 16.66
N GLN A 968 -14.73 -8.81 16.20
CA GLN A 968 -14.65 -9.43 14.88
C GLN A 968 -15.50 -10.71 14.81
N MET A 969 -16.11 -10.96 13.66
CA MET A 969 -16.86 -12.19 13.37
C MET A 969 -16.64 -12.67 11.93
N LEU A 970 -16.72 -13.98 11.73
CA LEU A 970 -16.74 -14.59 10.39
C LEU A 970 -18.15 -14.53 9.81
N VAL A 971 -18.27 -14.01 8.59
CA VAL A 971 -19.54 -13.86 7.87
C VAL A 971 -19.45 -14.57 6.52
N ALA A 972 -20.37 -15.49 6.26
CA ALA A 972 -20.52 -16.16 4.98
C ALA A 972 -21.59 -15.47 4.13
N PHE A 973 -21.23 -15.03 2.94
CA PHE A 973 -22.10 -14.41 1.94
C PHE A 973 -22.39 -15.39 0.82
N MET A 974 -23.66 -15.58 0.46
CA MET A 974 -24.07 -16.56 -0.55
C MET A 974 -25.06 -15.97 -1.55
N VAL A 975 -24.94 -16.37 -2.81
CA VAL A 975 -25.90 -16.07 -3.87
C VAL A 975 -26.55 -17.36 -4.32
N PHE A 976 -27.89 -17.41 -4.29
CA PHE A 976 -28.65 -18.52 -4.83
C PHE A 976 -29.37 -18.07 -6.11
N PRO A 977 -29.09 -18.68 -7.28
CA PRO A 977 -29.58 -18.22 -8.59
C PRO A 977 -31.11 -18.10 -8.74
N GLU A 978 -31.86 -18.81 -7.89
CA GLU A 978 -33.31 -19.01 -8.05
C GLU A 978 -34.18 -17.97 -7.29
N SER A 979 -33.59 -16.94 -6.65
CA SER A 979 -34.42 -15.93 -5.98
C SER A 979 -33.83 -14.51 -5.99
N ASP A 980 -34.69 -13.56 -6.35
CA ASP A 980 -34.46 -12.10 -6.37
C ASP A 980 -34.45 -11.45 -4.97
N GLN A 981 -34.50 -12.23 -3.88
CA GLN A 981 -34.56 -11.68 -2.52
C GLN A 981 -33.18 -11.18 -2.04
N THR A 982 -33.17 -10.01 -1.43
CA THR A 982 -31.98 -9.25 -1.02
C THR A 982 -31.76 -9.26 0.49
N ILE A 983 -30.62 -8.70 0.96
CA ILE A 983 -30.36 -8.42 2.39
C ILE A 983 -31.55 -7.69 3.04
N HIS A 984 -32.18 -6.73 2.36
CA HIS A 984 -33.28 -5.98 2.97
C HIS A 984 -34.59 -6.78 3.15
N ASP A 985 -34.67 -8.01 2.64
CA ASP A 985 -35.81 -8.91 2.83
C ASP A 985 -35.69 -9.78 4.11
N PHE A 986 -34.66 -9.58 4.94
CA PHE A 986 -34.44 -10.31 6.20
C PHE A 986 -35.64 -10.26 7.17
N ASN A 987 -36.51 -9.25 7.05
CA ASN A 987 -37.73 -9.08 7.87
C ASN A 987 -38.82 -10.15 7.64
N ARG A 988 -38.66 -11.10 6.72
CA ARG A 988 -39.68 -12.12 6.40
C ARG A 988 -39.45 -13.51 6.98
N GLY A 989 -38.64 -13.70 8.02
CA GLY A 989 -38.61 -14.95 8.82
C GLY A 989 -38.34 -16.28 8.09
N LYS A 990 -38.08 -16.27 6.77
CA LYS A 990 -37.90 -17.45 5.91
C LYS A 990 -36.44 -17.85 5.71
N PHE A 991 -35.47 -17.01 6.08
CA PHE A 991 -34.05 -17.27 5.85
C PHE A 991 -33.47 -18.35 6.78
N HIS A 992 -33.84 -18.39 8.06
CA HIS A 992 -33.47 -19.49 8.96
C HIS A 992 -34.17 -20.81 8.64
N ALA A 993 -35.29 -20.76 7.93
CA ALA A 993 -35.98 -21.95 7.43
C ALA A 993 -35.44 -22.38 6.06
N ASP A 994 -34.45 -21.67 5.48
CA ASP A 994 -33.83 -22.08 4.23
C ASP A 994 -33.10 -23.41 4.45
N PRO A 995 -33.52 -24.51 3.78
CA PRO A 995 -32.95 -25.83 3.99
C PRO A 995 -31.43 -25.87 3.78
N ARG A 996 -30.89 -24.96 2.95
CA ARG A 996 -29.47 -24.90 2.61
C ARG A 996 -28.65 -24.30 3.75
N ILE A 997 -29.13 -23.22 4.36
CA ILE A 997 -28.50 -22.63 5.55
C ILE A 997 -28.59 -23.58 6.74
N LEU A 998 -29.71 -24.29 6.88
CA LEU A 998 -29.86 -25.35 7.88
C LEU A 998 -28.86 -26.49 7.64
N SER A 999 -28.69 -26.93 6.39
CA SER A 999 -27.69 -27.93 6.00
C SER A 999 -26.27 -27.46 6.31
N LEU A 1000 -25.93 -26.20 6.00
CA LEU A 1000 -24.62 -25.64 6.34
C LEU A 1000 -24.37 -25.62 7.85
N ARG A 1001 -25.35 -25.18 8.64
CA ARG A 1001 -25.24 -25.17 10.11
C ARG A 1001 -25.13 -26.58 10.70
N GLN A 1002 -25.64 -27.59 10.01
CA GLN A 1002 -25.56 -28.99 10.44
C GLN A 1002 -24.25 -29.67 10.02
N GLU A 1003 -23.80 -29.44 8.78
CA GLU A 1003 -22.70 -30.19 8.16
C GLU A 1003 -21.33 -29.50 8.31
N LEU A 1004 -21.25 -28.16 8.31
CA LEU A 1004 -19.96 -27.46 8.48
C LEU A 1004 -19.25 -27.80 9.80
N PRO A 1005 -19.94 -27.88 10.97
CA PRO A 1005 -19.30 -28.26 12.23
C PRO A 1005 -18.68 -29.67 12.22
N ARG A 1006 -19.02 -30.51 11.23
CA ARG A 1006 -18.44 -31.85 11.04
C ARG A 1006 -17.17 -31.83 10.18
N ARG A 1007 -16.97 -30.76 9.39
CA ARG A 1007 -15.87 -30.65 8.41
C ARG A 1007 -14.76 -29.72 8.86
N ILE A 1008 -15.11 -28.59 9.49
CA ILE A 1008 -14.15 -27.55 9.89
C ILE A 1008 -14.19 -27.27 11.40
N PRO A 1009 -13.07 -26.83 12.00
CA PRO A 1009 -13.00 -26.51 13.42
C PRO A 1009 -13.96 -25.39 13.85
N PRO A 1010 -14.38 -25.36 15.15
CA PRO A 1010 -15.35 -24.37 15.64
C PRO A 1010 -15.00 -22.90 15.37
N TYR A 1011 -13.71 -22.55 15.42
CA TYR A 1011 -13.22 -21.19 15.19
C TYR A 1011 -13.28 -20.74 13.73
N MET A 1012 -13.43 -21.68 12.78
CA MET A 1012 -13.63 -21.39 11.35
C MET A 1012 -15.11 -21.28 10.98
N LEU A 1013 -16.03 -21.56 11.90
CA LEU A 1013 -17.46 -21.51 11.61
C LEU A 1013 -17.94 -20.06 11.47
N PRO A 1014 -18.62 -19.72 10.36
CA PRO A 1014 -19.27 -18.42 10.23
C PRO A 1014 -20.30 -18.21 11.34
N SER A 1015 -20.22 -17.04 11.99
CA SER A 1015 -21.19 -16.59 12.99
C SER A 1015 -22.46 -16.04 12.34
N LEU A 1016 -22.31 -15.49 11.12
CA LEU A 1016 -23.41 -14.96 10.32
C LEU A 1016 -23.40 -15.60 8.93
N TYR A 1017 -24.61 -15.84 8.43
CA TYR A 1017 -24.88 -16.32 7.07
C TYR A 1017 -25.76 -15.26 6.41
N LEU A 1018 -25.30 -14.64 5.33
CA LEU A 1018 -26.00 -13.56 4.64
C LEU A 1018 -26.24 -13.93 3.18
N ARG A 1019 -27.44 -13.66 2.69
CA ARG A 1019 -27.80 -13.84 1.29
C ARG A 1019 -27.61 -12.54 0.52
N LEU A 1020 -26.96 -12.62 -0.64
CA LEU A 1020 -26.79 -11.53 -1.58
C LEU A 1020 -27.50 -11.83 -2.90
N PRO A 1021 -27.99 -10.80 -3.62
CA PRO A 1021 -28.48 -10.96 -4.99
C PRO A 1021 -27.34 -11.27 -5.96
N LYS A 1022 -26.14 -10.77 -5.68
CA LYS A 1022 -24.89 -11.09 -6.37
C LYS A 1022 -23.71 -10.80 -5.44
N ILE A 1023 -22.60 -11.52 -5.59
CA ILE A 1023 -21.37 -11.13 -4.91
C ILE A 1023 -20.91 -9.79 -5.50
N PRO A 1024 -20.69 -8.74 -4.69
CA PRO A 1024 -20.20 -7.49 -5.20
C PRO A 1024 -18.80 -7.71 -5.77
N LEU A 1025 -18.59 -7.26 -7.00
CA LEU A 1025 -17.29 -7.29 -7.67
C LEU A 1025 -16.74 -5.86 -7.79
N THR A 1026 -15.43 -5.74 -7.76
CA THR A 1026 -14.71 -4.54 -8.16
C THR A 1026 -14.80 -4.37 -9.68
N SER A 1027 -14.34 -3.22 -10.17
CA SER A 1027 -14.16 -2.93 -11.60
C SER A 1027 -13.24 -3.93 -12.34
N SER A 1028 -12.46 -4.75 -11.62
CA SER A 1028 -11.55 -5.77 -12.17
C SER A 1028 -12.10 -7.21 -12.06
N ASP A 1029 -13.42 -7.35 -11.91
CA ASP A 1029 -14.12 -8.64 -11.75
C ASP A 1029 -13.64 -9.50 -10.56
N LYS A 1030 -13.01 -8.87 -9.55
CA LYS A 1030 -12.64 -9.51 -8.28
C LYS A 1030 -13.68 -9.19 -7.20
N ILE A 1031 -13.84 -10.06 -6.20
CA ILE A 1031 -14.77 -9.82 -5.08
C ILE A 1031 -14.42 -8.52 -4.34
N ASP A 1032 -15.38 -7.61 -4.22
CA ASP A 1032 -15.29 -6.37 -3.45
C ASP A 1032 -15.57 -6.63 -1.96
N ARG A 1033 -14.51 -7.10 -1.28
CA ARG A 1033 -14.52 -7.43 0.15
C ARG A 1033 -14.79 -6.21 1.05
N ARG A 1034 -14.47 -4.99 0.59
CA ARG A 1034 -14.77 -3.76 1.37
C ARG A 1034 -16.27 -3.53 1.43
N LYS A 1035 -16.96 -3.71 0.30
CA LYS A 1035 -18.42 -3.63 0.24
C LYS A 1035 -19.10 -4.71 1.07
N LEU A 1036 -18.55 -5.93 1.11
CA LEU A 1036 -19.02 -6.98 2.01
C LEU A 1036 -18.93 -6.58 3.49
N LYS A 1037 -17.81 -5.98 3.93
CA LYS A 1037 -17.65 -5.47 5.30
C LYS A 1037 -18.63 -4.34 5.61
N GLN A 1038 -18.82 -3.42 4.66
CA GLN A 1038 -19.76 -2.32 4.80
C GLN A 1038 -21.20 -2.81 4.97
N LEU A 1039 -21.61 -3.83 4.20
CA LEU A 1039 -22.93 -4.46 4.34
C LEU A 1039 -23.18 -4.98 5.76
N VAL A 1040 -22.16 -5.55 6.42
CA VAL A 1040 -22.28 -6.02 7.81
C VAL A 1040 -22.31 -4.86 8.79
N LEU A 1041 -21.51 -3.82 8.55
CA LEU A 1041 -21.43 -2.62 9.39
C LEU A 1041 -22.77 -1.84 9.41
N GLU A 1042 -23.52 -1.91 8.32
CA GLU A 1042 -24.82 -1.25 8.13
C GLU A 1042 -26.02 -2.11 8.58
N LEU A 1043 -25.81 -3.35 9.05
CA LEU A 1043 -26.90 -4.19 9.55
C LEU A 1043 -27.54 -3.57 10.80
N THR A 1044 -28.87 -3.50 10.79
CA THR A 1044 -29.65 -3.19 11.98
C THR A 1044 -29.61 -4.35 13.00
N ASP A 1045 -29.90 -4.08 14.27
CA ASP A 1045 -30.00 -5.11 15.32
C ASP A 1045 -30.95 -6.25 14.92
N VAL A 1046 -32.06 -5.91 14.26
CA VAL A 1046 -33.07 -6.88 13.82
C VAL A 1046 -32.51 -7.78 12.71
N GLU A 1047 -31.83 -7.21 11.71
CA GLU A 1047 -31.21 -7.97 10.62
C GLU A 1047 -30.08 -8.87 11.13
N PHE A 1048 -29.27 -8.37 12.07
CA PHE A 1048 -28.21 -9.15 12.73
C PHE A 1048 -28.76 -10.34 13.52
N LEU A 1049 -29.81 -10.14 14.33
CA LEU A 1049 -30.48 -11.21 15.06
C LEU A 1049 -31.11 -12.24 14.11
N ALA A 1050 -31.69 -11.77 13.00
CA ALA A 1050 -32.27 -12.60 11.95
C ALA A 1050 -31.24 -13.31 11.04
N ALA A 1051 -29.98 -12.89 11.05
CA ALA A 1051 -28.90 -13.56 10.33
C ALA A 1051 -28.10 -14.55 11.22
N SER A 1052 -28.04 -14.27 12.53
CA SER A 1052 -27.30 -15.07 13.51
C SER A 1052 -28.00 -16.37 13.95
N GLY A 1053 -29.33 -16.47 13.86
CA GLY A 1053 -30.08 -17.66 14.30
C GLY A 1053 -30.56 -17.60 15.75
N ALA A 1054 -30.42 -16.46 16.42
CA ALA A 1054 -30.59 -16.32 17.86
C ALA A 1054 -32.06 -16.24 18.35
N ALA A 1055 -33.05 -16.61 17.54
CA ALA A 1055 -34.46 -16.64 17.96
C ALA A 1055 -34.83 -17.87 18.85
N THR A 1056 -33.88 -18.72 19.24
CA THR A 1056 -34.17 -19.91 20.07
C THR A 1056 -33.32 -19.97 21.33
N LYS A 1057 -33.93 -19.52 22.44
CA LYS A 1057 -33.60 -19.75 23.87
C LYS A 1057 -32.25 -19.21 24.39
N ARG A 1058 -32.18 -17.90 24.68
CA ARG A 1058 -31.50 -17.45 25.90
C ARG A 1058 -32.43 -17.76 27.08
N ARG A 1059 -32.15 -18.84 27.81
CA ARG A 1059 -32.74 -19.06 29.14
C ARG A 1059 -32.09 -18.02 30.06
N LEU A 1060 -32.90 -17.18 30.71
CA LEU A 1060 -32.42 -16.26 31.75
C LEU A 1060 -31.71 -17.08 32.84
N PRO A 1061 -30.65 -16.56 33.47
CA PRO A 1061 -30.08 -17.20 34.65
C PRO A 1061 -31.18 -17.29 35.72
N GLU A 1062 -31.58 -18.52 36.06
CA GLU A 1062 -32.30 -18.78 37.30
C GLU A 1062 -31.26 -18.64 38.42
N THR A 1063 -31.31 -17.52 39.14
CA THR A 1063 -30.75 -17.47 40.48
C THR A 1063 -31.66 -18.27 41.39
N ASP A 1064 -31.17 -19.40 41.89
CA ASP A 1064 -31.59 -19.93 43.19
C ASP A 1064 -30.32 -20.43 43.91
N PHE A 1065 -30.27 -20.10 45.20
CA PHE A 1065 -29.17 -20.21 46.16
C PHE A 1065 -28.41 -21.55 46.18
#